data_AF-A0A935YS80-F1
#
_entry.id   AF-A0A935YS80-F1
#
_cell.length_a   1.000
_cell.length_b   1.000
_cell.length_c   1.000
_cell.angle_alpha   90.00
_cell.angle_beta   90.00
_cell.angle_gamma   90.00
#
_symmetry.space_group_name_H-M   'P 1'
#
loop_
_entity.id
_entity.type
_entity.pdbx_description
1 polymer ?
#
loop_
_entity_poly.entity_id
_entity_poly.type
_entity_poly.pdbx_seq_one_letter_code
_entity_poly.pdbx_strand_id
1 'polypeptide(L)'
;MSSIADKDQPTPAAAQPSVLAPEHAELLAALDRMLTVGSYYPPGHEKYREVAKAAHRAVARAAGPQGVVAIEVTETGLNLGVSFAPADGREAKRLHKLLVPLDVALLEIDQDASAEDLHAALLALKKQQSELGSSRTYRAIEVTNLPASVRVTSRQLYVKMRHKLVGTGGTRPDIDAFDPNTIPDAMLVATPDGQKLEREFLAVVRGIMTGADPQKLQRLHETPIDRITQVLGEWIPDAAIRAMKDIIDRLAETNSDPMVLESLVAHATKALELTGDSAMVELAFERLRVEREVKGESRPLLENRPRPRGVKRTPVTYTMTRAQLGVLIDEVAAGAAPIADLDAQTNADCLGICYQILAAAPSPELTEQVTGLMETLVADDRCSPRDLEVARDALRSAFHQGWNEHTPELARALLEPMRLLRPQKLGWLWLSVWEGLLETGPKEAAWPLLVNDLLLGVEWDDPTGRLQLFGELTRLDVCDRLDLLARLETLPALRDKHVADSFLDAPAPLLYPVYRLLLRSSLSEEFGPRLLARLAAQDAHPLVAQLLACLGGWDRGHLRLYQAMLDQGVAEKVTPALADQAGRYLRGIITRLEDAELAEPWVPGAIDWLSRLRSGGATEILRDIVQERRWLLIPVWPAAARDAARTALERLEQQEQKT
;
A
#
# COMPACT_ATOMS: atom_id res chain seq x y z
N MET A 1 -21.95 53.21 -50.77
CA MET A 1 -20.82 52.27 -50.78
C MET A 1 -20.15 52.40 -49.40
N SER A 2 -20.77 51.98 -48.30
CA SER A 2 -21.22 50.65 -47.85
C SER A 2 -20.07 49.71 -47.50
N SER A 3 -19.67 49.73 -46.23
CA SER A 3 -19.19 48.55 -45.51
C SER A 3 -19.51 48.73 -44.03
N ILE A 4 -20.53 48.03 -43.57
CA ILE A 4 -21.04 47.93 -42.19
C ILE A 4 -20.69 46.52 -41.69
N ALA A 5 -20.24 46.48 -40.42
CA ALA A 5 -20.33 45.46 -39.37
C ALA A 5 -20.62 43.98 -39.73
N ASP A 6 -20.02 43.05 -38.98
CA ASP A 6 -20.68 42.36 -37.85
C ASP A 6 -20.01 41.01 -37.49
N LYS A 7 -20.02 40.71 -36.18
CA LYS A 7 -20.04 39.39 -35.49
C LYS A 7 -18.88 39.03 -34.57
N ASP A 8 -19.01 39.54 -33.34
CA ASP A 8 -18.87 38.78 -32.10
C ASP A 8 -19.50 37.37 -32.21
N GLN A 9 -18.74 36.32 -31.88
CA GLN A 9 -19.33 35.05 -31.45
C GLN A 9 -19.23 34.94 -29.92
N PRO A 10 -20.34 34.65 -29.23
CA PRO A 10 -20.34 34.57 -27.77
C PRO A 10 -19.66 33.28 -27.30
N THR A 11 -18.76 33.41 -26.31
CA THR A 11 -18.28 32.32 -25.46
C THR A 11 -19.48 31.51 -24.95
N PRO A 12 -19.47 30.17 -25.01
CA PRO A 12 -20.57 29.36 -24.49
C PRO A 12 -20.78 29.70 -23.01
N ALA A 13 -21.94 30.25 -22.69
CA ALA A 13 -22.30 30.63 -21.33
C ALA A 13 -22.20 29.41 -20.41
N ALA A 14 -21.42 29.53 -19.34
CA ALA A 14 -21.36 28.55 -18.28
C ALA A 14 -22.80 28.23 -17.85
N ALA A 15 -23.18 26.95 -17.90
CA ALA A 15 -24.51 26.50 -17.52
C ALA A 15 -24.83 27.05 -16.12
N GLN A 16 -25.87 27.88 -16.03
CA GLN A 16 -26.28 28.47 -14.75
C GLN A 16 -26.53 27.33 -13.75
N PRO A 17 -26.00 27.41 -12.52
CA PRO A 17 -26.19 26.36 -11.52
C PRO A 17 -27.68 26.12 -11.33
N SER A 18 -28.10 24.87 -11.51
CA SER A 18 -29.51 24.49 -11.37
C SER A 18 -30.01 24.84 -9.98
N VAL A 19 -31.19 25.45 -9.92
CA VAL A 19 -31.89 25.76 -8.66
C VAL A 19 -31.97 24.49 -7.79
N LEU A 20 -31.60 24.63 -6.52
CA LEU A 20 -31.65 23.55 -5.53
C LEU A 20 -33.07 22.98 -5.45
N ALA A 21 -33.23 21.67 -5.67
CA ALA A 21 -34.53 21.04 -5.59
C ALA A 21 -35.15 21.25 -4.19
N PRO A 22 -36.47 21.47 -4.07
CA PRO A 22 -37.13 21.77 -2.80
C PRO A 22 -36.84 20.73 -1.70
N GLU A 23 -36.76 19.45 -2.08
CA GLU A 23 -36.49 18.34 -1.17
C GLU A 23 -35.05 18.36 -0.65
N HIS A 24 -34.07 18.69 -1.50
CA HIS A 24 -32.67 18.87 -1.11
C HIS A 24 -32.49 20.10 -0.21
N ALA A 25 -33.19 21.19 -0.50
CA ALA A 25 -33.21 22.38 0.36
C ALA A 25 -33.80 22.06 1.75
N GLU A 26 -34.89 21.30 1.79
CA GLU A 26 -35.50 20.86 3.04
C GLU A 26 -34.57 19.96 3.86
N LEU A 27 -33.87 19.02 3.20
CA LEU A 27 -32.88 18.14 3.84
C LEU A 27 -31.75 18.96 4.48
N LEU A 28 -31.11 19.85 3.73
CA LEU A 28 -30.01 20.68 4.25
C LEU A 28 -30.48 21.55 5.42
N ALA A 29 -31.66 22.16 5.31
CA ALA A 29 -32.26 22.93 6.40
C ALA A 29 -32.62 22.08 7.63
N ALA A 30 -32.96 20.80 7.46
CA ALA A 30 -33.22 19.89 8.57
C ALA A 30 -31.92 19.45 9.26
N LEU A 31 -30.87 19.14 8.49
CA LEU A 31 -29.54 18.81 9.03
C LEU A 31 -28.90 19.99 9.76
N ASP A 32 -28.96 21.22 9.23
CA ASP A 32 -28.47 22.43 9.92
C ASP A 32 -29.22 22.69 11.23
N ARG A 33 -30.56 22.53 11.23
CA ARG A 33 -31.35 22.62 12.46
C ARG A 33 -30.93 21.55 13.46
N MET A 34 -30.62 20.35 13.02
CA MET A 34 -30.17 19.27 13.91
C MET A 34 -28.79 19.55 14.50
N LEU A 35 -27.84 20.08 13.71
CA LEU A 35 -26.54 20.54 14.19
C LEU A 35 -26.66 21.68 15.22
N THR A 36 -27.61 22.58 14.99
CA THR A 36 -27.84 23.74 15.85
C THR A 36 -28.55 23.32 17.15
N VAL A 37 -29.72 22.70 17.07
CA VAL A 37 -30.50 22.27 18.24
C VAL A 37 -29.78 21.19 19.04
N GLY A 38 -29.10 20.24 18.36
CA GLY A 38 -28.29 19.21 19.01
C GLY A 38 -27.07 19.73 19.78
N SER A 39 -26.68 20.99 19.58
CA SER A 39 -25.66 21.64 20.43
C SER A 39 -26.21 22.20 21.75
N TYR A 40 -27.52 22.41 21.85
CA TYR A 40 -28.16 23.04 23.01
C TYR A 40 -29.02 22.07 23.83
N TYR A 41 -29.54 21.02 23.21
CA TYR A 41 -30.45 20.08 23.86
C TYR A 41 -29.88 18.66 23.79
N PRO A 42 -29.88 17.91 24.90
CA PRO A 42 -29.38 16.54 24.92
C PRO A 42 -30.33 15.59 24.16
N PRO A 43 -29.83 14.40 23.75
CA PRO A 43 -30.67 13.33 23.23
C PRO A 43 -31.83 13.04 24.20
N GLY A 44 -33.05 12.94 23.67
CA GLY A 44 -34.26 12.69 24.45
C GLY A 44 -35.09 13.93 24.81
N HIS A 45 -34.55 15.14 24.68
CA HIS A 45 -35.34 16.36 24.84
C HIS A 45 -36.39 16.48 23.72
N GLU A 46 -37.60 16.96 24.05
CA GLU A 46 -38.74 17.01 23.12
C GLU A 46 -38.42 17.80 21.84
N LYS A 47 -37.91 19.03 21.96
CA LYS A 47 -37.44 19.83 20.83
C LYS A 47 -36.38 19.15 19.96
N TYR A 48 -35.51 18.34 20.56
CA TYR A 48 -34.50 17.59 19.82
C TYR A 48 -35.15 16.46 19.02
N ARG A 49 -36.06 15.69 19.66
CA ARG A 49 -36.82 14.62 19.01
C ARG A 49 -37.64 15.13 17.83
N GLU A 50 -38.26 16.31 17.95
CA GLU A 50 -39.00 16.94 16.85
C GLU A 50 -38.12 17.24 15.64
N VAL A 51 -36.94 17.82 15.86
CA VAL A 51 -35.98 18.15 14.79
C VAL A 51 -35.41 16.88 14.17
N ALA A 52 -35.05 15.88 14.97
CA ALA A 52 -34.53 14.62 14.46
C ALA A 52 -35.57 13.85 13.62
N LYS A 53 -36.84 13.85 14.04
CA LYS A 53 -37.96 13.33 13.22
C LYS A 53 -38.19 14.12 11.93
N ALA A 54 -37.95 15.44 11.94
CA ALA A 54 -38.02 16.25 10.72
C ALA A 54 -36.85 15.92 9.77
N ALA A 55 -35.63 15.75 10.29
CA ALA A 55 -34.47 15.36 9.51
C ALA A 55 -34.63 13.97 8.88
N HIS A 56 -35.06 12.97 9.65
CA HIS A 56 -35.35 11.63 9.13
C HIS A 56 -36.37 11.66 7.96
N ARG A 57 -37.47 12.40 8.11
CA ARG A 57 -38.47 12.56 7.03
C ARG A 57 -37.90 13.28 5.80
N ALA A 58 -37.00 14.24 5.99
CA ALA A 58 -36.36 14.95 4.89
C ALA A 58 -35.33 14.06 4.15
N VAL A 59 -34.60 13.20 4.87
CA VAL A 59 -33.72 12.17 4.28
C VAL A 59 -34.53 11.21 3.43
N ALA A 60 -35.62 10.65 3.97
CA ALA A 60 -36.46 9.71 3.24
C ALA A 60 -37.07 10.32 1.96
N ARG A 61 -37.44 11.61 1.99
CA ARG A 61 -37.89 12.33 0.78
C ARG A 61 -36.75 12.51 -0.23
N ALA A 62 -35.63 13.09 0.21
CA ALA A 62 -34.50 13.39 -0.65
C ALA A 62 -33.82 12.14 -1.25
N ALA A 63 -33.88 10.99 -0.57
CA ALA A 63 -33.33 9.72 -1.08
C ALA A 63 -34.11 9.21 -2.31
N GLY A 64 -35.40 9.55 -2.37
CA GLY A 64 -36.31 9.13 -3.44
C GLY A 64 -36.22 7.61 -3.70
N PRO A 65 -36.25 7.16 -4.96
CA PRO A 65 -36.19 5.74 -5.30
C PRO A 65 -34.79 5.12 -5.15
N GLN A 66 -33.75 5.92 -4.94
CA GLN A 66 -32.37 5.43 -4.82
C GLN A 66 -32.09 4.81 -3.45
N GLY A 67 -32.93 5.12 -2.45
CA GLY A 67 -32.80 4.60 -1.09
C GLY A 67 -31.61 5.18 -0.31
N VAL A 68 -30.83 6.08 -0.90
CA VAL A 68 -29.66 6.73 -0.29
C VAL A 68 -29.59 8.19 -0.76
N VAL A 69 -29.32 9.11 0.16
CA VAL A 69 -28.95 10.50 -0.17
C VAL A 69 -27.43 10.60 -0.22
N ALA A 70 -26.88 10.93 -1.39
CA ALA A 70 -25.46 11.20 -1.58
C ALA A 70 -25.21 12.73 -1.62
N ILE A 71 -24.38 13.22 -0.69
CA ILE A 71 -23.97 14.62 -0.58
C ILE A 71 -22.47 14.71 -0.89
N GLU A 72 -22.12 15.13 -2.10
CA GLU A 72 -20.73 15.36 -2.51
C GLU A 72 -20.28 16.75 -2.04
N VAL A 73 -19.12 16.81 -1.38
CA VAL A 73 -18.53 18.01 -0.78
C VAL A 73 -17.46 18.59 -1.70
N THR A 74 -17.80 19.65 -2.42
CA THR A 74 -16.86 20.37 -3.30
C THR A 74 -16.18 21.52 -2.56
N GLU A 75 -15.25 22.18 -3.21
CA GLU A 75 -14.63 23.42 -2.69
C GLU A 75 -15.68 24.54 -2.54
N THR A 76 -16.60 24.64 -3.49
CA THR A 76 -17.56 25.75 -3.59
C THR A 76 -18.92 25.46 -2.94
N GLY A 77 -19.21 24.23 -2.53
CA GLY A 77 -20.49 23.88 -1.93
C GLY A 77 -20.75 22.38 -1.77
N LEU A 78 -22.04 22.02 -1.78
CA LEU A 78 -22.54 20.65 -1.64
C LEU A 78 -23.36 20.27 -2.89
N ASN A 79 -23.00 19.17 -3.53
CA ASN A 79 -23.72 18.58 -4.65
C ASN A 79 -24.65 17.46 -4.11
N LEU A 80 -25.94 17.54 -4.44
CA LEU A 80 -26.95 16.55 -4.10
C LEU A 80 -27.58 16.05 -5.40
N GLY A 81 -26.93 15.06 -6.03
CA GLY A 81 -27.30 14.58 -7.36
C GLY A 81 -27.20 15.67 -8.42
N VAL A 82 -28.34 16.11 -8.95
CA VAL A 82 -28.41 17.19 -9.97
C VAL A 82 -28.52 18.59 -9.37
N SER A 83 -28.63 18.74 -8.05
CA SER A 83 -28.73 20.05 -7.40
C SER A 83 -27.42 20.47 -6.75
N PHE A 84 -27.17 21.77 -6.70
CA PHE A 84 -26.01 22.36 -6.02
C PHE A 84 -26.45 23.38 -4.97
N ALA A 85 -25.86 23.29 -3.78
CA ALA A 85 -26.03 24.26 -2.70
C ALA A 85 -24.68 24.94 -2.41
N PRO A 86 -24.55 26.26 -2.60
CA PRO A 86 -23.27 26.96 -2.44
C PRO A 86 -22.84 27.01 -0.96
N ALA A 87 -21.54 26.98 -0.70
CA ALA A 87 -20.96 26.89 0.65
C ALA A 87 -21.28 28.10 1.55
N ASP A 88 -21.59 29.26 0.97
CA ASP A 88 -22.01 30.46 1.67
C ASP A 88 -23.54 30.52 1.91
N GLY A 89 -24.31 29.64 1.25
CA GLY A 89 -25.75 29.48 1.43
C GLY A 89 -26.11 29.09 2.86
N ARG A 90 -27.19 29.66 3.38
CA ARG A 90 -27.59 29.54 4.80
C ARG A 90 -27.71 28.07 5.24
N GLU A 91 -28.29 27.23 4.39
CA GLU A 91 -28.63 25.83 4.66
C GLU A 91 -27.42 24.90 4.54
N ALA A 92 -26.45 25.19 3.66
CA ALA A 92 -25.28 24.35 3.41
C ALA A 92 -24.06 24.73 4.26
N LYS A 93 -23.94 26.00 4.65
CA LYS A 93 -22.74 26.57 5.26
C LYS A 93 -22.23 25.83 6.49
N ARG A 94 -23.11 25.39 7.39
CA ARG A 94 -22.69 24.71 8.62
C ARG A 94 -22.22 23.28 8.35
N LEU A 95 -22.93 22.56 7.47
CA LEU A 95 -22.56 21.20 7.10
C LEU A 95 -21.26 21.18 6.27
N HIS A 96 -21.11 22.11 5.32
CA HIS A 96 -19.87 22.28 4.55
C HIS A 96 -18.67 22.58 5.46
N LYS A 97 -18.81 23.53 6.39
CA LYS A 97 -17.79 23.84 7.40
C LYS A 97 -17.43 22.67 8.32
N LEU A 98 -18.36 21.73 8.53
CA LEU A 98 -18.12 20.53 9.32
C LEU A 98 -17.32 19.48 8.51
N LEU A 99 -17.68 19.27 7.24
CA LEU A 99 -17.16 18.18 6.42
C LEU A 99 -15.79 18.48 5.78
N VAL A 100 -15.53 19.73 5.36
CA VAL A 100 -14.27 20.08 4.68
C VAL A 100 -13.02 19.84 5.53
N PRO A 101 -12.95 20.26 6.81
CA PRO A 101 -11.77 20.01 7.65
C PRO A 101 -11.51 18.53 7.92
N LEU A 102 -12.54 17.69 7.81
CA LEU A 102 -12.47 16.24 8.02
C LEU A 102 -12.06 15.47 6.75
N ASP A 103 -11.68 16.18 5.68
CA ASP A 103 -11.36 15.61 4.37
C ASP A 103 -12.47 14.71 3.79
N VAL A 104 -13.74 14.98 4.11
CA VAL A 104 -14.87 14.21 3.58
C VAL A 104 -15.22 14.72 2.18
N ALA A 105 -15.23 13.82 1.19
CA ALA A 105 -15.68 14.10 -0.17
C ALA A 105 -17.14 13.71 -0.42
N LEU A 106 -17.61 12.63 0.20
CA LEU A 106 -18.96 12.13 0.00
C LEU A 106 -19.54 11.71 1.35
N LEU A 107 -20.75 12.19 1.65
CA LEU A 107 -21.56 11.76 2.78
C LEU A 107 -22.80 11.05 2.21
N GLU A 108 -22.96 9.77 2.54
CA GLU A 108 -24.08 8.94 2.12
C GLU A 108 -24.96 8.62 3.33
N ILE A 109 -26.27 8.82 3.19
CA ILE A 109 -27.25 8.58 4.25
C ILE A 109 -28.34 7.67 3.69
N ASP A 110 -28.48 6.47 4.24
CA ASP A 110 -29.53 5.53 3.83
C ASP A 110 -30.92 6.09 4.20
N GLN A 111 -31.93 5.81 3.39
CA GLN A 111 -33.31 6.27 3.62
C GLN A 111 -33.88 5.78 4.96
N ASP A 112 -33.40 4.62 5.43
CA ASP A 112 -33.83 3.95 6.65
C ASP A 112 -33.03 4.41 7.87
N ALA A 113 -32.11 5.38 7.71
CA ALA A 113 -31.34 5.94 8.81
C ALA A 113 -32.27 6.52 9.88
N SER A 114 -32.17 5.98 11.09
CA SER A 114 -33.04 6.40 12.19
C SER A 114 -32.72 7.83 12.64
N ALA A 115 -33.65 8.47 13.34
CA ALA A 115 -33.40 9.78 13.95
C ALA A 115 -32.21 9.75 14.93
N GLU A 116 -31.96 8.60 15.56
CA GLU A 116 -30.84 8.38 16.48
C GLU A 116 -29.52 8.18 15.71
N ASP A 117 -29.55 7.49 14.57
CA ASP A 117 -28.38 7.31 13.71
C ASP A 117 -27.89 8.65 13.17
N LEU A 118 -28.80 9.45 12.61
CA LEU A 118 -28.47 10.80 12.13
C LEU A 118 -27.83 11.62 13.26
N HIS A 119 -28.29 11.46 14.51
CA HIS A 119 -27.74 12.19 15.63
C HIS A 119 -26.31 11.75 15.93
N ALA A 120 -26.13 10.44 16.09
CA ALA A 120 -24.86 9.82 16.39
C ALA A 120 -23.81 10.18 15.31
N ALA A 121 -24.20 10.14 14.03
CA ALA A 121 -23.34 10.52 12.92
C ALA A 121 -22.87 11.99 13.00
N LEU A 122 -23.79 12.94 13.21
CA LEU A 122 -23.44 14.35 13.32
C LEU A 122 -22.61 14.65 14.59
N LEU A 123 -22.84 13.95 15.69
CA LEU A 123 -22.02 14.05 16.89
C LEU A 123 -20.61 13.49 16.66
N ALA A 124 -20.48 12.35 15.98
CA ALA A 124 -19.19 11.75 15.65
C ALA A 124 -18.36 12.71 14.78
N LEU A 125 -18.96 13.27 13.72
CA LEU A 125 -18.31 14.28 12.87
C LEU A 125 -17.88 15.52 13.67
N LYS A 126 -18.75 16.05 14.53
CA LYS A 126 -18.43 17.23 15.35
C LYS A 126 -17.32 16.96 16.36
N LYS A 127 -17.32 15.78 16.98
CA LYS A 127 -16.27 15.34 17.91
C LYS A 127 -14.92 15.27 17.19
N GLN A 128 -14.86 14.61 16.03
CA GLN A 128 -13.65 14.53 15.21
C GLN A 128 -13.15 15.92 14.78
N GLN A 129 -14.07 16.83 14.42
CA GLN A 129 -13.69 18.21 14.07
C GLN A 129 -13.08 18.95 15.27
N SER A 130 -13.63 18.76 16.47
CA SER A 130 -13.10 19.34 17.70
C SER A 130 -11.73 18.77 18.06
N GLU A 131 -11.54 17.46 17.89
CA GLU A 131 -10.26 16.77 18.13
C GLU A 131 -9.19 17.28 17.15
N LEU A 132 -9.54 17.45 15.88
CA LEU A 132 -8.66 18.06 14.86
C LEU A 132 -8.24 19.47 15.26
N GLY A 133 -9.18 20.33 15.68
CA GLY A 133 -8.88 21.69 16.10
C GLY A 133 -7.96 21.78 17.32
N SER A 134 -7.90 20.72 18.12
CA SER A 134 -7.02 20.63 19.30
C SER A 134 -5.67 19.93 19.02
N SER A 135 -5.55 19.24 17.89
CA SER A 135 -4.34 18.49 17.55
C SER A 135 -3.18 19.43 17.21
N ARG A 136 -2.00 19.17 17.79
CA ARG A 136 -0.75 19.88 17.46
C ARG A 136 0.08 19.18 16.39
N THR A 137 -0.40 18.06 15.86
CA THR A 137 0.33 17.22 14.91
C THR A 137 -0.51 16.97 13.66
N TYR A 138 0.12 16.98 12.49
CA TYR A 138 -0.50 16.53 11.24
C TYR A 138 -0.83 15.04 11.34
N ARG A 139 -2.12 14.71 11.27
CA ARG A 139 -2.62 13.33 11.25
C ARG A 139 -3.69 13.21 10.17
N ALA A 140 -3.65 12.12 9.41
CA ALA A 140 -4.78 11.72 8.58
C ALA A 140 -5.96 11.45 9.51
N ILE A 141 -7.12 12.02 9.21
CA ILE A 141 -8.31 11.89 10.05
C ILE A 141 -9.14 10.76 9.47
N GLU A 142 -9.29 9.69 10.25
CA GLU A 142 -10.24 8.64 9.95
C GLU A 142 -11.53 8.89 10.74
N VAL A 143 -12.62 9.16 10.04
CA VAL A 143 -13.93 9.37 10.67
C VAL A 143 -14.49 8.02 11.12
N THR A 144 -14.28 7.72 12.41
CA THR A 144 -14.75 6.48 13.05
C THR A 144 -16.03 6.70 13.85
N ASN A 145 -16.69 5.61 14.26
CA ASN A 145 -17.93 5.59 15.07
C ASN A 145 -19.17 6.19 14.37
N LEU A 146 -19.27 6.01 13.05
CA LEU A 146 -20.51 6.29 12.33
C LEU A 146 -21.46 5.08 12.44
N PRO A 147 -22.79 5.31 12.54
CA PRO A 147 -23.78 4.25 12.39
C PRO A 147 -23.70 3.61 11.00
N ALA A 148 -24.10 2.33 10.88
CA ALA A 148 -24.05 1.60 9.60
C ALA A 148 -24.87 2.26 8.48
N SER A 149 -25.92 3.01 8.83
CA SER A 149 -26.81 3.73 7.93
C SER A 149 -26.25 5.07 7.42
N VAL A 150 -25.07 5.49 7.89
CA VAL A 150 -24.40 6.72 7.46
C VAL A 150 -22.94 6.42 7.12
N ARG A 151 -22.56 6.70 5.89
CA ARG A 151 -21.23 6.42 5.36
C ARG A 151 -20.55 7.70 4.92
N VAL A 152 -19.24 7.78 5.10
CA VAL A 152 -18.42 8.87 4.58
C VAL A 152 -17.26 8.31 3.75
N THR A 153 -16.95 8.98 2.65
CA THR A 153 -15.78 8.70 1.82
C THR A 153 -14.86 9.90 1.84
N SER A 154 -13.58 9.69 2.13
CA SER A 154 -12.57 10.77 2.14
C SER A 154 -12.25 11.26 0.73
N ARG A 155 -11.71 12.47 0.59
CA ARG A 155 -11.31 13.04 -0.72
C ARG A 155 -10.23 12.21 -1.40
N GLN A 156 -9.28 11.67 -0.62
CA GLN A 156 -8.24 10.77 -1.12
C GLN A 156 -8.82 9.50 -1.79
N LEU A 157 -9.93 8.99 -1.27
CA LEU A 157 -10.65 7.84 -1.82
C LEU A 157 -11.57 8.22 -2.98
N TYR A 158 -12.25 9.36 -2.89
CA TYR A 158 -13.26 9.78 -3.85
C TYR A 158 -12.69 10.13 -5.23
N VAL A 159 -11.49 10.75 -5.27
CA VAL A 159 -10.77 11.00 -6.54
C VAL A 159 -10.45 9.68 -7.26
N LYS A 160 -10.18 8.59 -6.53
CA LYS A 160 -9.96 7.25 -7.10
C LYS A 160 -11.25 6.61 -7.61
N MET A 161 -12.41 6.96 -7.08
CA MET A 161 -13.71 6.33 -7.40
C MET A 161 -14.50 7.06 -8.50
N ARG A 162 -14.36 8.38 -8.66
CA ARG A 162 -15.14 9.16 -9.65
C ARG A 162 -14.88 8.74 -11.11
N HIS A 163 -13.70 8.15 -11.39
CA HIS A 163 -13.39 7.58 -12.71
C HIS A 163 -14.02 6.19 -12.96
N LYS A 164 -14.65 5.56 -11.97
CA LYS A 164 -15.30 4.24 -12.10
C LYS A 164 -16.82 4.28 -12.33
N LEU A 165 -17.46 5.45 -12.28
CA LEU A 165 -18.93 5.57 -12.32
C LEU A 165 -19.57 5.54 -13.73
N VAL A 166 -18.83 5.14 -14.76
CA VAL A 166 -19.38 4.68 -16.06
C VAL A 166 -19.07 3.19 -16.24
N GLY A 167 -19.60 2.36 -15.35
CA GLY A 167 -19.46 0.91 -15.44
C GLY A 167 -20.04 0.20 -14.23
N THR A 168 -21.09 -0.58 -14.43
CA THR A 168 -21.73 -1.38 -13.37
C THR A 168 -20.82 -2.54 -12.96
N GLY A 169 -20.38 -2.52 -11.70
CA GLY A 169 -19.75 -3.65 -11.01
C GLY A 169 -18.24 -3.54 -10.92
N GLY A 170 -17.73 -3.04 -9.80
CA GLY A 170 -16.30 -3.05 -9.52
C GLY A 170 -16.02 -2.89 -8.02
N THR A 171 -15.41 -3.90 -7.42
CA THR A 171 -14.86 -3.87 -6.07
C THR A 171 -13.69 -2.89 -5.96
N ARG A 172 -13.47 -2.45 -4.72
CA ARG A 172 -12.59 -1.35 -4.28
C ARG A 172 -11.10 -1.72 -4.44
N PRO A 173 -10.23 -0.85 -4.98
CA PRO A 173 -8.78 -1.05 -4.94
C PRO A 173 -8.19 -0.51 -3.63
N ASP A 174 -7.19 -1.21 -3.13
CA ASP A 174 -6.41 -0.88 -1.92
C ASP A 174 -5.52 0.35 -2.14
N ILE A 175 -5.27 1.12 -1.08
CA ILE A 175 -4.58 2.42 -1.14
C ILE A 175 -3.17 2.28 -0.59
N ASP A 176 -2.21 1.92 -1.42
CA ASP A 176 -0.81 2.32 -1.18
C ASP A 176 -0.04 2.41 -2.52
N ALA A 177 0.55 3.59 -2.75
CA ALA A 177 1.34 4.03 -3.91
C ALA A 177 0.60 4.18 -5.27
N PHE A 178 0.63 5.39 -5.84
CA PHE A 178 0.30 5.61 -7.25
C PHE A 178 1.36 4.92 -8.13
N ASP A 179 0.99 3.79 -8.74
CA ASP A 179 1.82 3.08 -9.73
C ASP A 179 1.26 3.35 -11.14
N PRO A 180 2.01 4.03 -12.04
CA PRO A 180 1.61 4.25 -13.43
C PRO A 180 1.20 2.97 -14.17
N ASN A 181 1.72 1.82 -13.75
CA ASN A 181 1.40 0.52 -14.35
C ASN A 181 0.03 -0.02 -13.92
N THR A 182 -0.56 0.52 -12.86
CA THR A 182 -1.91 0.16 -12.40
C THR A 182 -3.01 0.95 -13.12
N ILE A 183 -2.64 1.91 -13.99
CA ILE A 183 -3.59 2.65 -14.83
C ILE A 183 -4.07 1.71 -15.94
N PRO A 184 -5.38 1.37 -16.02
CA PRO A 184 -5.90 0.48 -17.06
C PRO A 184 -5.62 1.02 -18.47
N ASP A 185 -5.30 0.14 -19.42
CA ASP A 185 -4.97 0.49 -20.82
C ASP A 185 -6.06 1.35 -21.49
N ALA A 186 -7.33 1.15 -21.11
CA ALA A 186 -8.46 1.94 -21.62
C ALA A 186 -8.46 3.41 -21.17
N MET A 187 -7.65 3.78 -20.17
CA MET A 187 -7.48 5.14 -19.66
C MET A 187 -6.22 5.83 -20.20
N LEU A 188 -5.40 5.10 -20.94
CA LEU A 188 -4.17 5.60 -21.58
C LEU A 188 -4.44 5.88 -23.07
N VAL A 189 -3.47 6.50 -23.76
CA VAL A 189 -3.54 6.70 -25.21
C VAL A 189 -3.95 5.40 -25.92
N ALA A 190 -4.90 5.45 -26.86
CA ALA A 190 -5.50 4.22 -27.41
C ALA A 190 -4.53 3.30 -28.19
N THR A 191 -3.34 3.77 -28.53
CA THR A 191 -2.31 2.99 -29.23
C THR A 191 -1.35 2.36 -28.22
N PRO A 192 -0.96 1.08 -28.37
CA PRO A 192 -0.04 0.42 -27.43
C PRO A 192 1.27 1.18 -27.21
N ASP A 193 1.81 1.81 -28.26
CA ASP A 193 3.00 2.65 -28.16
C ASP A 193 2.75 3.95 -27.37
N GLY A 194 1.57 4.57 -27.53
CA GLY A 194 1.16 5.73 -26.75
C GLY A 194 0.95 5.39 -25.28
N GLN A 195 0.38 4.22 -24.96
CA GLN A 195 0.23 3.74 -23.56
C GLN A 195 1.58 3.57 -22.89
N LYS A 196 2.54 2.98 -23.61
CA LYS A 196 3.90 2.79 -23.13
C LYS A 196 4.58 4.13 -22.86
N LEU A 197 4.50 5.07 -23.79
CA LEU A 197 5.08 6.41 -23.65
C LEU A 197 4.41 7.21 -22.51
N GLU A 198 3.10 7.10 -22.35
CA GLU A 198 2.37 7.76 -21.25
C GLU A 198 2.75 7.19 -19.88
N ARG A 199 2.95 5.87 -19.77
CA ARG A 199 3.45 5.24 -18.53
C ARG A 199 4.90 5.63 -18.24
N GLU A 200 5.76 5.68 -19.26
CA GLU A 200 7.15 6.15 -19.12
C GLU A 200 7.19 7.62 -18.64
N PHE A 201 6.33 8.47 -19.20
CA PHE A 201 6.20 9.87 -18.78
C PHE A 201 5.80 10.00 -17.30
N LEU A 202 4.74 9.30 -16.88
CA LEU A 202 4.27 9.32 -15.50
C LEU A 202 5.28 8.72 -14.51
N ALA A 203 6.06 7.73 -14.94
CA ALA A 203 7.16 7.17 -14.15
C ALA A 203 8.30 8.19 -13.94
N VAL A 204 8.65 8.97 -14.95
CA VAL A 204 9.64 10.06 -14.82
C VAL A 204 9.15 11.13 -13.85
N VAL A 205 7.88 11.55 -13.94
CA VAL A 205 7.27 12.51 -13.02
C VAL A 205 7.30 11.99 -11.58
N ARG A 206 6.95 10.71 -11.35
CA ARG A 206 7.05 10.07 -10.03
C ARG A 206 8.50 10.04 -9.51
N GLY A 207 9.48 9.77 -10.39
CA GLY A 207 10.89 9.80 -10.03
C GLY A 207 11.36 11.15 -9.51
N ILE A 208 10.89 12.25 -10.14
CA ILE A 208 11.15 13.63 -9.69
C ILE A 208 10.53 13.87 -8.30
N MET A 209 9.29 13.41 -8.09
CA MET A 209 8.56 13.62 -6.83
C MET A 209 9.11 12.79 -5.66
N THR A 210 9.57 11.56 -5.91
CA THR A 210 10.10 10.66 -4.88
C THR A 210 11.55 10.96 -4.49
N GLY A 211 12.32 11.57 -5.40
CA GLY A 211 13.68 12.07 -5.12
C GLY A 211 13.72 13.43 -4.43
N ALA A 212 12.58 14.12 -4.27
CA ALA A 212 12.50 15.44 -3.69
C ALA A 212 12.62 15.41 -2.15
N ASP A 213 13.64 16.08 -1.61
CA ASP A 213 13.82 16.28 -0.17
C ASP A 213 12.70 17.19 0.40
N PRO A 214 11.85 16.69 1.32
CA PRO A 214 10.74 17.47 1.87
C PRO A 214 11.18 18.74 2.60
N GLN A 215 12.40 18.79 3.14
CA GLN A 215 12.93 20.01 3.76
C GLN A 215 13.31 21.08 2.74
N LYS A 216 13.65 20.70 1.51
CA LYS A 216 13.93 21.64 0.41
C LYS A 216 12.64 22.18 -0.21
N LEU A 217 11.57 21.38 -0.27
CA LEU A 217 10.21 21.86 -0.60
C LEU A 217 9.74 22.96 0.35
N GLN A 218 10.01 22.78 1.64
CA GLN A 218 9.66 23.76 2.65
C GLN A 218 10.46 25.08 2.50
N ARG A 219 11.75 24.99 2.11
CA ARG A 219 12.57 26.18 1.80
C ARG A 219 12.12 26.89 0.50
N LEU A 220 11.59 26.15 -0.47
CA LEU A 220 11.02 26.70 -1.71
C LEU A 220 9.80 27.57 -1.43
N HIS A 221 8.92 27.17 -0.50
CA HIS A 221 7.79 28.01 -0.03
C HIS A 221 8.23 29.33 0.62
N GLU A 222 9.43 29.36 1.22
CA GLU A 222 10.00 30.55 1.85
C GLU A 222 10.81 31.41 0.86
N THR A 223 11.02 30.92 -0.38
CA THR A 223 11.85 31.59 -1.38
C THR A 223 11.00 32.55 -2.23
N PRO A 224 11.42 33.82 -2.41
CA PRO A 224 10.73 34.78 -3.29
C PRO A 224 10.55 34.23 -4.72
N ILE A 225 9.39 34.49 -5.33
CA ILE A 225 8.96 33.94 -6.64
C ILE A 225 10.02 34.14 -7.74
N ASP A 226 10.72 35.27 -7.71
CA ASP A 226 11.79 35.66 -8.63
C ASP A 226 13.08 34.82 -8.51
N ARG A 227 13.23 34.01 -7.45
CA ARG A 227 14.37 33.08 -7.26
C ARG A 227 14.00 31.61 -7.42
N ILE A 228 12.70 31.28 -7.51
CA ILE A 228 12.21 29.91 -7.64
C ILE A 228 12.74 29.25 -8.93
N THR A 229 12.87 30.01 -10.02
CA THR A 229 13.37 29.51 -11.32
C THR A 229 14.83 29.05 -11.28
N GLN A 230 15.65 29.66 -10.42
CA GLN A 230 17.07 29.28 -10.26
C GLN A 230 17.21 28.03 -9.39
N VAL A 231 16.43 27.94 -8.32
CA VAL A 231 16.40 26.77 -7.42
C VAL A 231 15.84 25.54 -8.15
N LEU A 232 14.82 25.69 -8.99
CA LEU A 232 14.28 24.58 -9.79
C LEU A 232 15.24 24.04 -10.85
N GLY A 233 16.09 24.91 -11.42
CA GLY A 233 17.14 24.50 -12.34
C GLY A 233 18.24 23.65 -11.69
N GLU A 234 18.41 23.74 -10.36
CA GLU A 234 19.31 22.87 -9.60
C GLU A 234 18.62 21.55 -9.17
N TRP A 235 17.29 21.50 -9.23
CA TRP A 235 16.49 20.47 -8.55
C TRP A 235 15.88 19.43 -9.50
N ILE A 236 15.49 19.84 -10.70
CA ILE A 236 15.07 18.91 -11.76
C ILE A 236 16.28 18.68 -12.66
N PRO A 237 16.87 17.47 -12.68
CA PRO A 237 18.01 17.21 -13.55
C PRO A 237 17.64 17.52 -15.00
N ASP A 238 18.51 18.21 -15.74
CA ASP A 238 18.31 18.50 -17.16
C ASP A 238 18.04 17.24 -18.00
N ALA A 239 18.47 16.08 -17.51
CA ALA A 239 18.18 14.77 -18.09
C ALA A 239 16.69 14.37 -17.97
N ALA A 240 16.02 14.70 -16.85
CA ALA A 240 14.61 14.42 -16.65
C ALA A 240 13.72 15.36 -17.48
N ILE A 241 14.12 16.64 -17.62
CA ILE A 241 13.44 17.60 -18.52
C ILE A 241 13.58 17.15 -19.98
N ARG A 242 14.79 16.74 -20.39
CA ARG A 242 15.01 16.17 -21.72
C ARG A 242 14.22 14.88 -21.95
N ALA A 243 14.15 13.99 -20.97
CA ALA A 243 13.33 12.78 -21.07
C ALA A 243 11.83 13.08 -21.21
N MET A 244 11.30 14.02 -20.43
CA MET A 244 9.89 14.46 -20.57
C MET A 244 9.63 15.08 -21.94
N LYS A 245 10.54 15.92 -22.44
CA LYS A 245 10.46 16.53 -23.76
C LYS A 245 10.49 15.48 -24.88
N ASP A 246 11.47 14.56 -24.84
CA ASP A 246 11.61 13.47 -25.82
C ASP A 246 10.37 12.56 -25.85
N ILE A 247 9.76 12.30 -24.69
CA ILE A 247 8.53 11.49 -24.61
C ILE A 247 7.33 12.26 -25.18
N ILE A 248 7.20 13.56 -24.90
CA ILE A 248 6.15 14.41 -25.47
C ILE A 248 6.31 14.55 -26.99
N ASP A 249 7.53 14.72 -27.49
CA ASP A 249 7.81 14.82 -28.92
C ASP A 249 7.49 13.50 -29.64
N ARG A 250 7.85 12.35 -29.04
CA ARG A 250 7.47 11.02 -29.56
C ARG A 250 5.96 10.78 -29.52
N LEU A 251 5.28 11.22 -28.45
CA LEU A 251 3.81 11.16 -28.36
C LEU A 251 3.14 12.05 -29.42
N ALA A 252 3.74 13.19 -29.76
CA ALA A 252 3.26 14.05 -30.84
C ALA A 252 3.47 13.39 -32.22
N GLU A 253 4.58 12.68 -32.42
CA GLU A 253 4.88 11.94 -33.66
C GLU A 253 3.96 10.73 -33.87
N THR A 254 3.44 10.11 -32.81
CA THR A 254 2.51 8.96 -32.90
C THR A 254 1.06 9.34 -33.29
N ASN A 255 0.83 10.54 -33.85
CA ASN A 255 -0.50 11.04 -34.23
C ASN A 255 -1.50 11.09 -33.05
N SER A 256 -1.00 11.35 -31.83
CA SER A 256 -1.86 11.49 -30.65
C SER A 256 -2.73 12.73 -30.78
N ASP A 257 -4.04 12.57 -30.58
CA ASP A 257 -5.02 13.67 -30.62
C ASP A 257 -4.55 14.83 -29.69
N PRO A 258 -4.57 16.10 -30.13
CA PRO A 258 -4.22 17.25 -29.29
C PRO A 258 -4.93 17.25 -27.93
N MET A 259 -6.16 16.73 -27.85
CA MET A 259 -6.89 16.57 -26.59
C MET A 259 -6.27 15.54 -25.65
N VAL A 260 -5.58 14.52 -26.18
CA VAL A 260 -4.87 13.50 -25.40
C VAL A 260 -3.58 14.09 -24.81
N LEU A 261 -2.86 14.93 -25.57
CA LEU A 261 -1.73 15.70 -25.05
C LEU A 261 -2.18 16.71 -23.98
N GLU A 262 -3.31 17.39 -24.17
CA GLU A 262 -3.91 18.24 -23.13
C GLU A 262 -4.33 17.44 -21.89
N SER A 263 -4.87 16.22 -22.06
CA SER A 263 -5.24 15.33 -20.95
C SER A 263 -4.01 14.86 -20.17
N LEU A 264 -2.91 14.56 -20.86
CA LEU A 264 -1.62 14.18 -20.26
C LEU A 264 -1.00 15.33 -19.47
N VAL A 265 -1.03 16.53 -20.04
CA VAL A 265 -0.64 17.76 -19.36
C VAL A 265 -1.53 18.00 -18.14
N ALA A 266 -2.85 17.83 -18.27
CA ALA A 266 -3.79 17.98 -17.16
C ALA A 266 -3.58 16.92 -16.06
N HIS A 267 -3.24 15.67 -16.41
CA HIS A 267 -2.93 14.61 -15.45
C HIS A 267 -1.61 14.87 -14.72
N ALA A 268 -0.58 15.34 -15.43
CA ALA A 268 0.67 15.77 -14.80
C ALA A 268 0.44 16.97 -13.88
N THR A 269 -0.30 17.98 -14.34
CA THR A 269 -0.70 19.14 -13.55
C THR A 269 -1.44 18.71 -12.29
N LYS A 270 -2.39 17.78 -12.40
CA LYS A 270 -3.17 17.29 -11.26
C LYS A 270 -2.37 16.43 -10.30
N ALA A 271 -1.45 15.60 -10.81
CA ALA A 271 -0.53 14.81 -9.98
C ALA A 271 0.43 15.72 -9.18
N LEU A 272 0.83 16.86 -9.77
CA LEU A 272 1.65 17.88 -9.10
C LEU A 272 0.83 18.78 -8.16
N GLU A 273 -0.42 19.13 -8.51
CA GLU A 273 -1.36 19.85 -7.63
C GLU A 273 -1.68 19.03 -6.37
N LEU A 274 -1.78 17.70 -6.47
CA LEU A 274 -1.97 16.78 -5.33
C LEU A 274 -0.77 16.78 -4.36
N THR A 275 0.37 17.37 -4.74
CA THR A 275 1.51 17.62 -3.84
C THR A 275 1.55 19.02 -3.22
N GLY A 276 0.58 19.89 -3.54
CA GLY A 276 0.29 21.10 -2.78
C GLY A 276 0.89 22.41 -3.29
N ASP A 277 1.49 22.49 -4.48
CA ASP A 277 1.95 23.77 -5.04
C ASP A 277 1.73 23.90 -6.56
N SER A 278 0.72 24.67 -6.97
CA SER A 278 0.34 24.87 -8.38
C SER A 278 1.29 25.80 -9.14
N ALA A 279 2.10 26.62 -8.45
CA ALA A 279 3.00 27.58 -9.08
C ALA A 279 4.23 26.92 -9.71
N MET A 280 4.73 25.82 -9.12
CA MET A 280 5.80 25.00 -9.71
C MET A 280 5.41 24.37 -11.05
N VAL A 281 4.14 24.03 -11.19
CA VAL A 281 3.59 23.39 -12.39
C VAL A 281 3.57 24.39 -13.55
N GLU A 282 3.04 25.58 -13.32
CA GLU A 282 3.00 26.64 -14.34
C GLU A 282 4.40 27.03 -14.81
N LEU A 283 5.39 27.13 -13.92
CA LEU A 283 6.78 27.47 -14.24
C LEU A 283 7.51 26.37 -15.06
N ALA A 284 7.27 25.10 -14.76
CA ALA A 284 7.82 23.98 -15.54
C ALA A 284 7.24 23.94 -16.96
N PHE A 285 5.93 24.19 -17.10
CA PHE A 285 5.27 24.30 -18.40
C PHE A 285 5.62 25.60 -19.14
N GLU A 286 5.90 26.70 -18.46
CA GLU A 286 6.37 27.95 -19.06
C GLU A 286 7.75 27.77 -19.69
N ARG A 287 8.68 27.05 -19.03
CA ARG A 287 9.97 26.66 -19.64
C ARG A 287 9.82 25.73 -20.85
N LEU A 288 8.91 24.76 -20.79
CA LEU A 288 8.60 23.87 -21.93
C LEU A 288 7.94 24.63 -23.10
N ARG A 289 7.15 25.68 -22.83
CA ARG A 289 6.54 26.55 -23.85
C ARG A 289 7.56 27.49 -24.50
N VAL A 290 8.50 28.04 -23.73
CA VAL A 290 9.60 28.89 -24.24
C VAL A 290 10.52 28.14 -25.22
N GLU A 291 10.69 26.82 -25.06
CA GLU A 291 11.45 26.00 -26.02
C GLU A 291 10.66 25.60 -27.28
N ARG A 292 9.33 25.75 -27.29
CA ARG A 292 8.44 25.27 -28.37
C ARG A 292 8.07 26.33 -29.40
N GLU A 293 8.45 27.60 -29.20
CA GLU A 293 8.30 28.66 -30.22
C GLU A 293 9.32 28.52 -31.36
N VAL A 294 9.25 27.41 -32.11
CA VAL A 294 9.81 27.31 -33.46
C VAL A 294 8.70 26.85 -34.40
N LYS A 295 8.34 27.79 -35.28
CA LYS A 295 7.26 27.83 -36.28
C LYS A 295 6.89 26.49 -36.94
N GLY A 296 5.61 26.16 -36.88
CA GLY A 296 4.94 25.24 -37.82
C GLY A 296 3.42 25.40 -37.75
N GLU A 297 2.80 25.91 -38.82
CA GLU A 297 1.35 26.02 -38.98
C GLU A 297 0.73 24.64 -39.27
N SER A 298 -0.19 24.17 -38.41
CA SER A 298 -1.01 22.98 -38.67
C SER A 298 -2.48 23.36 -38.86
N ARG A 299 -3.04 23.05 -40.04
CA ARG A 299 -4.47 23.14 -40.35
C ARG A 299 -5.24 21.97 -39.71
N PRO A 300 -6.47 22.16 -39.19
CA PRO A 300 -7.27 21.08 -38.62
C PRO A 300 -7.91 20.21 -39.72
N LEU A 301 -7.90 18.89 -39.49
CA LEU A 301 -8.18 17.84 -40.48
C LEU A 301 -9.46 17.03 -40.19
N LEU A 302 -10.47 17.62 -39.53
CA LEU A 302 -11.71 16.89 -39.17
C LEU A 302 -12.96 17.77 -39.24
N GLU A 303 -13.41 18.09 -40.45
CA GLU A 303 -14.71 18.74 -40.69
C GLU A 303 -15.80 17.81 -41.27
N ASN A 304 -15.56 16.50 -41.42
CA ASN A 304 -16.53 15.60 -42.07
C ASN A 304 -16.66 14.21 -41.41
N ARG A 305 -17.42 14.10 -40.30
CA ARG A 305 -18.03 12.81 -39.92
C ARG A 305 -19.52 12.95 -39.56
N PRO A 306 -20.41 12.12 -40.14
CA PRO A 306 -21.84 12.14 -39.84
C PRO A 306 -22.12 11.48 -38.48
N ARG A 307 -23.01 12.11 -37.69
CA ARG A 307 -23.45 11.60 -36.38
C ARG A 307 -24.42 10.42 -36.55
N PRO A 308 -24.29 9.32 -35.77
CA PRO A 308 -25.28 8.25 -35.76
C PRO A 308 -26.51 8.68 -34.93
N ARG A 309 -27.70 8.54 -35.52
CA ARG A 309 -28.99 8.77 -34.86
C ARG A 309 -29.41 7.54 -34.06
N GLY A 310 -29.61 7.76 -32.75
CA GLY A 310 -30.69 7.18 -31.93
C GLY A 310 -30.85 5.66 -31.92
N VAL A 311 -30.21 4.99 -30.94
CA VAL A 311 -30.64 3.67 -30.48
C VAL A 311 -31.20 3.84 -29.06
N LYS A 312 -32.53 3.72 -28.92
CA LYS A 312 -33.19 3.66 -27.61
C LYS A 312 -32.91 2.27 -27.00
N ARG A 313 -32.24 2.23 -25.85
CA ARG A 313 -32.05 1.01 -25.05
C ARG A 313 -33.35 0.72 -24.29
N THR A 314 -34.00 -0.39 -24.61
CA THR A 314 -35.04 -1.00 -23.76
C THR A 314 -34.39 -1.85 -22.67
N PRO A 315 -34.94 -1.88 -21.45
CA PRO A 315 -34.46 -2.75 -20.38
C PRO A 315 -34.76 -4.21 -20.73
N VAL A 316 -33.76 -5.08 -20.57
CA VAL A 316 -33.90 -6.53 -20.77
C VAL A 316 -34.59 -7.11 -19.54
N THR A 317 -35.86 -7.44 -19.68
CA THR A 317 -36.62 -8.19 -18.67
C THR A 317 -36.40 -9.68 -18.94
N TYR A 318 -35.62 -10.36 -18.10
CA TYR A 318 -35.46 -11.81 -18.18
C TYR A 318 -36.77 -12.49 -17.76
N THR A 319 -37.50 -13.01 -18.75
CA THR A 319 -38.80 -13.69 -18.60
C THR A 319 -38.69 -15.14 -19.05
N MET A 320 -37.65 -15.85 -18.61
CA MET A 320 -37.55 -17.28 -18.89
C MET A 320 -38.39 -18.04 -17.86
N THR A 321 -39.43 -18.73 -18.35
CA THR A 321 -40.24 -19.64 -17.53
C THR A 321 -39.45 -20.91 -17.22
N ARG A 322 -39.80 -21.59 -16.12
CA ARG A 322 -39.13 -22.85 -15.69
C ARG A 322 -39.13 -23.93 -16.79
N ALA A 323 -40.16 -23.95 -17.64
CA ALA A 323 -40.24 -24.85 -18.78
C ALA A 323 -39.23 -24.50 -19.88
N GLN A 324 -39.03 -23.20 -20.17
CA GLN A 324 -38.03 -22.75 -21.14
C GLN A 324 -36.59 -22.99 -20.63
N LEU A 325 -36.38 -22.91 -19.31
CA LEU A 325 -35.11 -23.32 -18.71
C LEU A 325 -34.87 -24.83 -18.86
N GLY A 326 -35.91 -25.65 -18.69
CA GLY A 326 -35.84 -27.09 -18.93
C GLY A 326 -35.45 -27.43 -20.37
N VAL A 327 -36.08 -26.79 -21.36
CA VAL A 327 -35.76 -27.00 -22.78
C VAL A 327 -34.32 -26.60 -23.10
N LEU A 328 -33.81 -25.50 -22.55
CA LEU A 328 -32.41 -25.09 -22.74
C LEU A 328 -31.42 -26.06 -22.07
N ILE A 329 -31.77 -26.60 -20.90
CA ILE A 329 -30.98 -27.65 -20.24
C ILE A 329 -30.95 -28.90 -21.12
N ASP A 330 -32.09 -29.30 -21.66
CA ASP A 330 -32.22 -30.47 -22.54
C ASP A 330 -31.48 -30.26 -23.88
N GLU A 331 -31.49 -29.06 -24.46
CA GLU A 331 -30.71 -28.72 -25.67
C GLU A 331 -29.20 -28.74 -25.40
N VAL A 332 -28.75 -28.23 -24.26
CA VAL A 332 -27.34 -28.30 -23.86
C VAL A 332 -26.93 -29.75 -23.58
N ALA A 333 -27.78 -30.52 -22.91
CA ALA A 333 -27.55 -31.94 -22.64
C ALA A 333 -27.55 -32.80 -23.92
N ALA A 334 -28.39 -32.48 -24.90
CA ALA A 334 -28.45 -33.16 -26.18
C ALA A 334 -27.29 -32.79 -27.12
N GLY A 335 -26.74 -31.58 -27.00
CA GLY A 335 -25.54 -31.13 -27.72
C GLY A 335 -24.23 -31.64 -27.12
N ALA A 336 -24.23 -32.02 -25.84
CA ALA A 336 -23.10 -32.67 -25.19
C ALA A 336 -23.06 -34.15 -25.57
N ALA A 337 -22.26 -34.50 -26.59
CA ALA A 337 -21.94 -35.90 -26.84
C ALA A 337 -21.41 -36.54 -25.55
N PRO A 338 -21.89 -37.74 -25.14
CA PRO A 338 -21.34 -38.41 -23.97
C PRO A 338 -19.84 -38.57 -24.20
N ILE A 339 -19.03 -38.02 -23.29
CA ILE A 339 -17.57 -38.12 -23.34
C ILE A 339 -17.27 -39.61 -23.29
N ALA A 340 -16.88 -40.19 -24.43
CA ALA A 340 -16.76 -41.63 -24.61
C ALA A 340 -15.59 -42.27 -23.83
N ASP A 341 -14.90 -41.47 -23.02
CA ASP A 341 -13.74 -41.84 -22.22
C ASP A 341 -13.86 -41.35 -20.78
N LEU A 342 -15.06 -41.51 -20.19
CA LEU A 342 -15.28 -41.27 -18.76
C LEU A 342 -14.46 -42.21 -17.86
N ASP A 343 -13.99 -43.34 -18.41
CA ASP A 343 -13.14 -44.32 -17.71
C ASP A 343 -11.69 -43.87 -17.56
N ALA A 344 -11.28 -42.79 -18.24
CA ALA A 344 -9.96 -42.17 -18.10
C ALA A 344 -10.04 -40.79 -17.44
N GLN A 345 -10.98 -40.57 -16.50
CA GLN A 345 -10.95 -39.37 -15.65
C GLN A 345 -9.56 -39.28 -14.99
N THR A 346 -8.80 -38.27 -15.40
CA THR A 346 -7.45 -38.07 -14.86
C THR A 346 -7.57 -37.43 -13.48
N ASN A 347 -6.61 -37.69 -12.59
CA ASN A 347 -6.56 -37.03 -11.29
C ASN A 347 -6.60 -35.50 -11.45
N ALA A 348 -6.02 -34.95 -12.51
CA ALA A 348 -6.07 -33.54 -12.89
C ALA A 348 -7.50 -33.03 -13.08
N ASP A 349 -8.36 -33.78 -13.78
CA ASP A 349 -9.75 -33.39 -14.00
C ASP A 349 -10.53 -33.41 -12.68
N CYS A 350 -10.32 -34.44 -11.86
CA CYS A 350 -10.92 -34.54 -10.53
C CYS A 350 -10.48 -33.40 -9.61
N LEU A 351 -9.18 -33.05 -9.59
CA LEU A 351 -8.64 -31.93 -8.83
C LEU A 351 -9.22 -30.60 -9.31
N GLY A 352 -9.35 -30.41 -10.62
CA GLY A 352 -9.97 -29.23 -11.20
C GLY A 352 -11.43 -29.07 -10.76
N ILE A 353 -12.21 -30.16 -10.80
CA ILE A 353 -13.60 -30.18 -10.32
C ILE A 353 -13.66 -29.85 -8.82
N CYS A 354 -12.82 -30.50 -8.00
CA CYS A 354 -12.76 -30.24 -6.56
C CYS A 354 -12.48 -28.76 -6.26
N TYR A 355 -11.51 -28.16 -6.96
CA TYR A 355 -11.21 -26.74 -6.83
C TYR A 355 -12.41 -25.85 -7.19
N GLN A 356 -13.09 -26.12 -8.31
CA GLN A 356 -14.27 -25.33 -8.70
C GLN A 356 -15.41 -25.45 -7.67
N ILE A 357 -15.59 -26.63 -7.05
CA ILE A 357 -16.57 -26.81 -5.97
C ILE A 357 -16.18 -25.97 -4.76
N LEU A 358 -14.91 -25.99 -4.33
CA LEU A 358 -14.42 -25.17 -3.19
C LEU A 358 -14.53 -23.67 -3.48
N ALA A 359 -14.22 -23.25 -4.70
CA ALA A 359 -14.32 -21.84 -5.12
C ALA A 359 -15.76 -21.31 -5.12
N ALA A 360 -16.76 -22.18 -5.20
CA ALA A 360 -18.18 -21.82 -5.14
C ALA A 360 -18.71 -21.58 -3.71
N ALA A 361 -17.82 -21.57 -2.69
CA ALA A 361 -18.15 -21.43 -1.27
C ALA A 361 -19.19 -22.47 -0.79
N PRO A 362 -18.84 -23.77 -0.82
CA PRO A 362 -19.74 -24.85 -0.47
C PRO A 362 -20.03 -24.92 1.04
N SER A 363 -20.95 -25.79 1.47
CA SER A 363 -21.20 -26.02 2.90
C SER A 363 -19.96 -26.62 3.58
N PRO A 364 -19.78 -26.42 4.91
CA PRO A 364 -18.65 -26.98 5.64
C PRO A 364 -18.47 -28.49 5.48
N GLU A 365 -19.56 -29.27 5.44
CA GLU A 365 -19.46 -30.73 5.24
C GLU A 365 -18.94 -31.07 3.83
N LEU A 366 -19.36 -30.33 2.81
CA LEU A 366 -18.89 -30.54 1.44
C LEU A 366 -17.43 -30.09 1.30
N THR A 367 -17.02 -29.01 1.97
CA THR A 367 -15.62 -28.58 2.04
C THR A 367 -14.73 -29.67 2.62
N GLU A 368 -15.12 -30.30 3.72
CA GLU A 368 -14.38 -31.40 4.35
C GLU A 368 -14.25 -32.61 3.40
N GLN A 369 -15.35 -33.00 2.74
CA GLN A 369 -15.34 -34.12 1.78
C GLN A 369 -14.46 -33.83 0.56
N VAL A 370 -14.56 -32.63 0.00
CA VAL A 370 -13.79 -32.22 -1.19
C VAL A 370 -12.32 -32.09 -0.86
N THR A 371 -11.96 -31.48 0.28
CA THR A 371 -10.55 -31.39 0.71
C THR A 371 -9.96 -32.77 0.98
N GLY A 372 -10.68 -33.69 1.61
CA GLY A 372 -10.24 -35.08 1.80
C GLY A 372 -10.04 -35.84 0.47
N LEU A 373 -10.88 -35.58 -0.53
CA LEU A 373 -10.70 -36.14 -1.88
C LEU A 373 -9.46 -35.55 -2.56
N MET A 374 -9.25 -34.24 -2.48
CA MET A 374 -8.05 -33.59 -3.02
C MET A 374 -6.78 -34.14 -2.37
N GLU A 375 -6.77 -34.32 -1.05
CA GLU A 375 -5.66 -34.93 -0.32
C GLU A 375 -5.35 -36.33 -0.86
N THR A 376 -6.38 -37.15 -1.07
CA THR A 376 -6.24 -38.51 -1.62
C THR A 376 -5.70 -38.49 -3.05
N LEU A 377 -6.15 -37.58 -3.90
CA LEU A 377 -5.71 -37.46 -5.30
C LEU A 377 -4.25 -37.01 -5.42
N VAL A 378 -3.83 -36.06 -4.58
CA VAL A 378 -2.43 -35.59 -4.54
C VAL A 378 -1.51 -36.64 -3.92
N ALA A 379 -2.02 -37.41 -2.96
CA ALA A 379 -1.31 -38.50 -2.31
C ALA A 379 -1.11 -39.74 -3.19
N ASP A 380 -1.92 -39.94 -4.25
CA ASP A 380 -1.81 -41.08 -5.15
C ASP A 380 -0.41 -41.15 -5.77
N ASP A 381 0.25 -42.32 -5.75
CA ASP A 381 1.56 -42.56 -6.36
C ASP A 381 1.60 -42.20 -7.87
N ARG A 382 0.43 -42.22 -8.52
CA ARG A 382 0.26 -41.87 -9.94
C ARG A 382 0.11 -40.37 -10.19
N CYS A 383 0.19 -39.51 -9.17
CA CYS A 383 0.10 -38.07 -9.39
C CYS A 383 1.16 -37.60 -10.40
N SER A 384 0.66 -37.09 -11.52
CA SER A 384 1.38 -36.76 -12.74
C SER A 384 1.81 -35.29 -12.73
N PRO A 385 2.73 -34.87 -13.62
CA PRO A 385 3.07 -33.46 -13.78
C PRO A 385 1.84 -32.57 -14.04
N ARG A 386 0.84 -33.09 -14.76
CA ARG A 386 -0.41 -32.38 -15.05
C ARG A 386 -1.26 -32.15 -13.79
N ASP A 387 -1.24 -33.09 -12.85
CA ASP A 387 -1.95 -32.94 -11.57
C ASP A 387 -1.32 -31.80 -10.74
N LEU A 388 0.01 -31.68 -10.78
CA LEU A 388 0.74 -30.61 -10.13
C LEU A 388 0.51 -29.24 -10.81
N GLU A 389 0.34 -29.21 -12.14
CA GLU A 389 -0.06 -28.00 -12.86
C GLU A 389 -1.46 -27.52 -12.45
N VAL A 390 -2.41 -28.45 -12.29
CA VAL A 390 -3.75 -28.12 -11.78
C VAL A 390 -3.68 -27.62 -10.34
N ALA A 391 -2.90 -28.26 -9.46
CA ALA A 391 -2.69 -27.79 -8.10
C ALA A 391 -2.05 -26.39 -8.05
N ARG A 392 -1.05 -26.13 -8.90
CA ARG A 392 -0.44 -24.81 -9.07
C ARG A 392 -1.49 -23.77 -9.47
N ASP A 393 -2.30 -24.07 -10.48
CA ASP A 393 -3.28 -23.11 -11.01
C ASP A 393 -4.42 -22.86 -10.03
N ALA A 394 -4.85 -23.89 -9.28
CA ALA A 394 -5.79 -23.77 -8.18
C ALA A 394 -5.25 -22.84 -7.07
N LEU A 395 -4.01 -23.07 -6.61
CA LEU A 395 -3.36 -22.22 -5.61
C LEU A 395 -3.21 -20.77 -6.10
N ARG A 396 -2.70 -20.57 -7.31
CA ARG A 396 -2.58 -19.23 -7.92
C ARG A 396 -3.93 -18.54 -7.97
N SER A 397 -4.95 -19.21 -8.47
CA SER A 397 -6.30 -18.64 -8.59
C SER A 397 -6.88 -18.29 -7.22
N ALA A 398 -6.71 -19.14 -6.20
CA ALA A 398 -7.11 -18.84 -4.84
C ALA A 398 -6.37 -17.63 -4.26
N PHE A 399 -5.05 -17.51 -4.47
CA PHE A 399 -4.28 -16.37 -3.99
C PHE A 399 -4.64 -15.05 -4.71
N HIS A 400 -5.01 -15.10 -6.00
CA HIS A 400 -5.53 -13.92 -6.73
C HIS A 400 -6.83 -13.38 -6.14
N GLN A 401 -7.66 -14.25 -5.57
CA GLN A 401 -8.89 -13.85 -4.88
C GLN A 401 -8.60 -13.26 -3.49
N GLY A 402 -7.35 -13.28 -3.03
CA GLY A 402 -6.92 -12.83 -1.71
C GLY A 402 -7.02 -13.94 -0.65
N TRP A 403 -6.67 -13.57 0.58
CA TRP A 403 -6.78 -14.48 1.73
C TRP A 403 -8.22 -14.51 2.25
N ASN A 404 -8.92 -15.63 2.06
CA ASN A 404 -10.26 -15.88 2.60
C ASN A 404 -10.27 -17.14 3.48
N GLU A 405 -11.44 -17.53 4.00
CA GLU A 405 -11.58 -18.70 4.89
C GLU A 405 -11.21 -20.02 4.20
N HIS A 406 -11.33 -20.10 2.87
CA HIS A 406 -11.06 -21.30 2.08
C HIS A 406 -9.60 -21.41 1.62
N THR A 407 -8.87 -20.30 1.50
CA THR A 407 -7.46 -20.31 1.07
C THR A 407 -6.58 -21.23 1.93
N PRO A 408 -6.65 -21.18 3.28
CA PRO A 408 -5.87 -22.06 4.13
C PRO A 408 -6.27 -23.53 4.00
N GLU A 409 -7.56 -23.82 3.83
CA GLU A 409 -8.07 -25.19 3.70
C GLU A 409 -7.65 -25.83 2.39
N LEU A 410 -7.77 -25.10 1.28
CA LEU A 410 -7.27 -25.50 -0.03
C LEU A 410 -5.75 -25.70 0.00
N ALA A 411 -5.02 -24.74 0.56
CA ALA A 411 -3.58 -24.83 0.68
C ALA A 411 -3.17 -26.05 1.54
N ARG A 412 -3.86 -26.32 2.64
CA ARG A 412 -3.63 -27.51 3.47
C ARG A 412 -3.87 -28.80 2.67
N ALA A 413 -5.01 -28.89 1.97
CA ALA A 413 -5.39 -30.07 1.21
C ALA A 413 -4.42 -30.41 0.06
N LEU A 414 -3.80 -29.38 -0.54
CA LEU A 414 -2.84 -29.55 -1.62
C LEU A 414 -1.39 -29.70 -1.13
N LEU A 415 -0.96 -28.89 -0.15
CA LEU A 415 0.44 -28.81 0.25
C LEU A 415 0.80 -29.88 1.29
N GLU A 416 -0.09 -30.28 2.20
CA GLU A 416 0.22 -31.27 3.23
C GLU A 416 0.56 -32.65 2.65
N PRO A 417 -0.23 -33.22 1.71
CA PRO A 417 0.16 -34.48 1.06
C PRO A 417 1.47 -34.35 0.28
N MET A 418 1.72 -33.19 -0.33
CA MET A 418 2.98 -32.91 -1.03
C MET A 418 4.17 -32.91 -0.06
N ARG A 419 4.04 -32.30 1.12
CA ARG A 419 5.08 -32.34 2.17
C ARG A 419 5.40 -33.76 2.60
N LEU A 420 4.37 -34.58 2.83
CA LEU A 420 4.52 -35.92 3.42
C LEU A 420 4.99 -36.96 2.41
N LEU A 421 4.48 -36.92 1.17
CA LEU A 421 4.66 -37.99 0.20
C LEU A 421 5.57 -37.61 -0.96
N ARG A 422 5.73 -36.32 -1.24
CA ARG A 422 6.43 -35.80 -2.43
C ARG A 422 7.26 -34.54 -2.12
N PRO A 423 8.06 -34.51 -1.04
CA PRO A 423 8.76 -33.30 -0.60
C PRO A 423 9.64 -32.68 -1.69
N GLN A 424 10.26 -33.50 -2.54
CA GLN A 424 11.10 -33.07 -3.67
C GLN A 424 10.35 -32.25 -4.75
N LYS A 425 9.01 -32.39 -4.84
CA LYS A 425 8.18 -31.64 -5.80
C LYS A 425 7.61 -30.35 -5.22
N LEU A 426 7.68 -30.18 -3.91
CA LEU A 426 7.15 -29.00 -3.23
C LEU A 426 7.90 -27.72 -3.63
N GLY A 427 9.22 -27.77 -3.76
CA GLY A 427 10.02 -26.63 -4.21
C GLY A 427 9.64 -26.14 -5.62
N TRP A 428 9.44 -27.07 -6.56
CA TRP A 428 8.97 -26.74 -7.91
C TRP A 428 7.57 -26.13 -7.90
N LEU A 429 6.66 -26.68 -7.10
CA LEU A 429 5.29 -26.17 -6.98
C LEU A 429 5.30 -24.74 -6.46
N TRP A 430 6.08 -24.46 -5.40
CA TRP A 430 6.19 -23.13 -4.83
C TRP A 430 6.80 -22.11 -5.79
N LEU A 431 7.90 -22.48 -6.46
CA LEU A 431 8.52 -21.61 -7.46
C LEU A 431 7.51 -21.27 -8.57
N SER A 432 6.82 -22.29 -9.08
CA SER A 432 5.80 -22.10 -10.12
C SER A 432 4.65 -21.24 -9.63
N VAL A 433 4.09 -21.47 -8.43
CA VAL A 433 3.03 -20.63 -7.87
C VAL A 433 3.50 -19.18 -7.76
N TRP A 434 4.69 -18.96 -7.20
CA TRP A 434 5.25 -17.63 -6.96
C TRP A 434 5.53 -16.84 -8.24
N GLU A 435 6.07 -17.49 -9.27
CA GLU A 435 6.30 -16.88 -10.59
C GLU A 435 5.00 -16.41 -11.25
N GLY A 436 3.89 -17.12 -11.06
CA GLY A 436 2.61 -16.65 -11.59
C GLY A 436 2.02 -15.49 -10.81
N LEU A 437 2.30 -15.40 -9.51
CA LEU A 437 1.86 -14.27 -8.69
C LEU A 437 2.68 -13.01 -8.97
N LEU A 438 3.93 -13.15 -9.40
CA LEU A 438 4.80 -12.05 -9.83
C LEU A 438 4.18 -11.20 -10.94
N GLU A 439 3.45 -11.83 -11.86
CA GLU A 439 2.90 -11.16 -13.04
C GLU A 439 1.55 -10.49 -12.76
N THR A 440 0.71 -11.10 -11.92
CA THR A 440 -0.73 -10.75 -11.90
C THR A 440 -1.41 -10.72 -10.52
N GLY A 441 -0.73 -11.09 -9.42
CA GLY A 441 -1.41 -11.40 -8.16
C GLY A 441 -0.78 -10.84 -6.87
N PRO A 442 -1.56 -10.77 -5.76
CA PRO A 442 -1.07 -10.31 -4.47
C PRO A 442 -0.25 -11.41 -3.77
N LYS A 443 1.08 -11.26 -3.79
CA LYS A 443 2.02 -12.20 -3.15
C LYS A 443 1.81 -12.34 -1.64
N GLU A 444 1.24 -11.32 -1.01
CA GLU A 444 0.93 -11.24 0.41
C GLU A 444 0.02 -12.40 0.87
N ALA A 445 -0.85 -12.90 0.00
CA ALA A 445 -1.71 -14.03 0.33
C ALA A 445 -0.92 -15.36 0.40
N ALA A 446 0.03 -15.57 -0.50
CA ALA A 446 0.84 -16.79 -0.53
C ALA A 446 2.00 -16.77 0.48
N TRP A 447 2.49 -15.58 0.84
CA TRP A 447 3.72 -15.41 1.62
C TRP A 447 3.75 -16.19 2.94
N PRO A 448 2.71 -16.17 3.82
CA PRO A 448 2.76 -16.90 5.08
C PRO A 448 2.89 -18.42 4.89
N LEU A 449 2.20 -18.97 3.89
CA LEU A 449 2.23 -20.41 3.59
C LEU A 449 3.59 -20.84 3.02
N LEU A 450 4.16 -20.02 2.14
CA LEU A 450 5.49 -20.26 1.61
C LEU A 450 6.55 -20.22 2.72
N VAL A 451 6.54 -19.20 3.56
CA VAL A 451 7.50 -19.09 4.68
C VAL A 451 7.33 -20.24 5.66
N ASN A 452 6.10 -20.65 5.97
CA ASN A 452 5.85 -21.84 6.76
C ASN A 452 6.55 -23.07 6.17
N ASP A 453 6.43 -23.30 4.87
CA ASP A 453 7.03 -24.48 4.24
C ASP A 453 8.55 -24.41 4.20
N LEU A 454 9.10 -23.22 3.95
CA LEU A 454 10.53 -22.99 4.03
C LEU A 454 11.06 -23.28 5.45
N LEU A 455 10.33 -22.88 6.48
CA LEU A 455 10.64 -23.20 7.88
C LEU A 455 10.52 -24.69 8.17
N LEU A 456 9.57 -25.40 7.57
CA LEU A 456 9.43 -26.86 7.67
C LEU A 456 10.48 -27.65 6.88
N GLY A 457 11.26 -26.98 6.03
CA GLY A 457 12.37 -27.60 5.30
C GLY A 457 11.97 -28.18 3.95
N VAL A 458 11.48 -27.34 3.03
CA VAL A 458 11.25 -27.73 1.62
C VAL A 458 12.49 -28.38 1.02
N GLU A 459 12.31 -29.55 0.41
CA GLU A 459 13.34 -30.19 -0.42
C GLU A 459 13.35 -29.59 -1.82
N TRP A 460 14.57 -29.46 -2.38
CA TRP A 460 14.79 -28.80 -3.65
C TRP A 460 15.54 -29.74 -4.59
N ASP A 461 14.91 -30.09 -5.71
CA ASP A 461 15.58 -30.79 -6.82
C ASP A 461 16.68 -29.90 -7.46
N ASP A 462 16.43 -28.58 -7.57
CA ASP A 462 17.35 -27.59 -8.12
C ASP A 462 17.69 -26.49 -7.10
N PRO A 463 18.97 -26.37 -6.68
CA PRO A 463 19.39 -25.31 -5.76
C PRO A 463 19.27 -23.90 -6.37
N THR A 464 19.26 -23.77 -7.70
CA THR A 464 19.12 -22.48 -8.38
C THR A 464 17.71 -21.92 -8.19
N GLY A 465 16.69 -22.75 -8.41
CA GLY A 465 15.30 -22.42 -8.11
C GLY A 465 15.08 -22.01 -6.64
N ARG A 466 15.78 -22.65 -5.70
CA ARG A 466 15.74 -22.25 -4.27
C ARG A 466 16.24 -20.83 -4.07
N LEU A 467 17.42 -20.51 -4.62
CA LEU A 467 18.02 -19.18 -4.48
C LEU A 467 17.20 -18.10 -5.19
N GLN A 468 16.62 -18.42 -6.35
CA GLN A 468 15.69 -17.56 -7.05
C GLN A 468 14.49 -17.23 -6.16
N LEU A 469 13.86 -18.25 -5.55
CA LEU A 469 12.71 -18.01 -4.69
C LEU A 469 13.06 -17.17 -3.46
N PHE A 470 14.21 -17.40 -2.81
CA PHE A 470 14.68 -16.54 -1.72
C PHE A 470 14.88 -15.09 -2.17
N GLY A 471 15.50 -14.88 -3.33
CA GLY A 471 15.65 -13.55 -3.92
C GLY A 471 14.30 -12.86 -4.14
N GLU A 472 13.32 -13.57 -4.71
CA GLU A 472 11.99 -13.01 -4.94
C GLU A 472 11.19 -12.78 -3.65
N LEU A 473 11.43 -13.58 -2.61
CA LEU A 473 10.78 -13.44 -1.31
C LEU A 473 11.19 -12.14 -0.61
N THR A 474 12.44 -11.70 -0.77
CA THR A 474 12.94 -10.44 -0.17
C THR A 474 12.43 -9.18 -0.82
N ARG A 475 11.95 -9.27 -2.06
CA ARG A 475 11.40 -8.11 -2.77
C ARG A 475 10.06 -7.65 -2.19
N LEU A 476 9.40 -8.50 -1.41
CA LEU A 476 8.21 -8.12 -0.66
C LEU A 476 8.64 -7.43 0.64
N ASP A 477 8.21 -6.18 0.84
CA ASP A 477 8.44 -5.48 2.10
C ASP A 477 7.52 -6.03 3.19
N VAL A 478 8.06 -6.99 3.96
CA VAL A 478 7.33 -7.71 5.00
C VAL A 478 7.70 -7.27 6.42
N CYS A 479 8.71 -6.41 6.58
CA CYS A 479 9.34 -6.16 7.88
C CYS A 479 8.36 -5.63 8.94
N ASP A 480 7.36 -4.86 8.51
CA ASP A 480 6.36 -4.22 9.36
C ASP A 480 4.94 -4.77 9.16
N ARG A 481 4.80 -5.86 8.40
CA ARG A 481 3.52 -6.52 8.08
C ARG A 481 3.07 -7.47 9.19
N LEU A 482 2.57 -6.88 10.28
CA LEU A 482 2.05 -7.64 11.43
C LEU A 482 0.86 -8.54 11.08
N ASP A 483 0.11 -8.21 10.03
CA ASP A 483 -0.97 -9.04 9.48
C ASP A 483 -0.45 -10.36 8.91
N LEU A 484 0.68 -10.33 8.19
CA LEU A 484 1.32 -11.53 7.65
C LEU A 484 1.92 -12.38 8.78
N LEU A 485 2.51 -11.74 9.77
CA LEU A 485 3.00 -12.44 10.96
C LEU A 485 1.85 -13.14 11.70
N ALA A 486 0.73 -12.46 11.93
CA ALA A 486 -0.43 -13.06 12.60
C ALA A 486 -0.97 -14.29 11.86
N ARG A 487 -0.93 -14.30 10.52
CA ARG A 487 -1.27 -15.48 9.71
C ARG A 487 -0.22 -16.58 9.84
N LEU A 488 1.06 -16.22 9.83
CA LEU A 488 2.16 -17.18 9.98
C LEU A 488 2.13 -17.88 11.35
N GLU A 489 1.73 -17.18 12.41
CA GLU A 489 1.59 -17.71 13.79
C GLU A 489 0.54 -18.82 13.92
N THR A 490 -0.43 -18.91 12.98
CA THR A 490 -1.43 -19.99 13.00
C THR A 490 -0.98 -21.25 12.26
N LEU A 491 0.15 -21.18 11.56
CA LEU A 491 0.65 -22.27 10.71
C LEU A 491 1.59 -23.22 11.48
N PRO A 492 1.75 -24.48 11.02
CA PRO A 492 2.46 -25.52 11.76
C PRO A 492 3.88 -25.16 12.20
N ALA A 493 4.66 -24.47 11.36
CA ALA A 493 6.06 -24.16 11.67
C ALA A 493 6.20 -23.33 12.96
N LEU A 494 5.40 -22.27 13.12
CA LEU A 494 5.47 -21.43 14.32
C LEU A 494 4.78 -22.09 15.51
N ARG A 495 3.62 -22.72 15.28
CA ARG A 495 2.89 -23.43 16.33
C ARG A 495 3.73 -24.52 16.98
N ASP A 496 4.46 -25.28 16.16
CA ASP A 496 5.25 -26.43 16.58
C ASP A 496 6.73 -26.05 16.81
N LYS A 497 7.05 -24.75 16.76
CA LYS A 497 8.37 -24.15 16.98
C LYS A 497 9.49 -24.76 16.14
N HIS A 498 9.18 -25.09 14.90
CA HIS A 498 10.06 -25.78 13.98
C HIS A 498 10.81 -24.79 13.06
N VAL A 499 12.12 -25.00 12.92
CA VAL A 499 12.97 -24.27 11.96
C VAL A 499 13.97 -25.27 11.36
N ALA A 500 13.83 -25.55 10.07
CA ALA A 500 14.76 -26.40 9.34
C ALA A 500 16.14 -25.75 9.22
N ASP A 501 17.20 -26.57 9.31
CA ASP A 501 18.58 -26.09 9.11
C ASP A 501 18.78 -25.49 7.70
N SER A 502 18.12 -26.08 6.70
CA SER A 502 18.17 -25.62 5.31
C SER A 502 17.64 -24.19 5.12
N PHE A 503 16.71 -23.75 5.98
CA PHE A 503 16.21 -22.38 5.99
C PHE A 503 17.29 -21.41 6.47
N LEU A 504 18.01 -21.78 7.53
CA LEU A 504 19.11 -20.99 8.03
C LEU A 504 20.27 -21.00 7.05
N ASP A 505 20.58 -22.11 6.39
CA ASP A 505 21.72 -22.24 5.46
C ASP A 505 21.66 -21.33 4.23
N ALA A 506 20.49 -20.79 3.90
CA ALA A 506 20.29 -19.83 2.82
C ALA A 506 21.25 -18.62 2.90
N PRO A 507 21.82 -18.12 1.78
CA PRO A 507 22.68 -16.94 1.79
C PRO A 507 22.00 -15.80 2.53
N ALA A 508 22.54 -15.44 3.70
CA ALA A 508 21.77 -14.75 4.72
C ALA A 508 21.17 -13.41 4.28
N PRO A 509 21.83 -12.59 3.42
CA PRO A 509 21.22 -11.34 2.94
C PRO A 509 19.87 -11.55 2.24
N LEU A 510 19.68 -12.72 1.61
CA LEU A 510 18.44 -13.06 0.91
C LEU A 510 17.29 -13.45 1.84
N LEU A 511 17.47 -13.50 3.16
CA LEU A 511 16.36 -13.80 4.07
C LEU A 511 16.31 -12.85 5.27
N TYR A 512 17.17 -11.82 5.34
CA TYR A 512 17.14 -10.83 6.41
C TYR A 512 15.77 -10.17 6.66
N PRO A 513 14.98 -9.79 5.62
CA PRO A 513 13.62 -9.29 5.84
C PRO A 513 12.71 -10.30 6.54
N VAL A 514 12.82 -11.58 6.17
CA VAL A 514 12.05 -12.67 6.78
C VAL A 514 12.52 -12.92 8.22
N TYR A 515 13.83 -12.97 8.44
CA TYR A 515 14.43 -13.14 9.76
C TYR A 515 14.00 -12.00 10.70
N ARG A 516 13.96 -10.76 10.21
CA ARG A 516 13.50 -9.60 10.98
C ARG A 516 12.05 -9.75 11.45
N LEU A 517 11.17 -10.29 10.60
CA LEU A 517 9.80 -10.59 10.99
C LEU A 517 9.75 -11.74 12.01
N LEU A 518 10.49 -12.83 11.78
CA LEU A 518 10.54 -13.99 12.66
C LEU A 518 11.09 -13.68 14.05
N LEU A 519 12.02 -12.72 14.18
CA LEU A 519 12.49 -12.23 15.48
C LEU A 519 11.37 -11.59 16.33
N ARG A 520 10.25 -11.18 15.72
CA ARG A 520 9.07 -10.64 16.40
C ARG A 520 8.03 -11.72 16.75
N SER A 521 8.22 -12.94 16.26
CA SER A 521 7.27 -14.04 16.40
C SER A 521 7.44 -14.83 17.71
N SER A 522 6.52 -15.76 17.95
CA SER A 522 6.62 -16.78 19.00
C SER A 522 7.84 -17.70 18.84
N LEU A 523 8.39 -17.82 17.62
CA LEU A 523 9.56 -18.63 17.29
C LEU A 523 10.89 -17.99 17.70
N SER A 524 10.88 -16.74 18.15
CA SER A 524 12.09 -15.96 18.41
C SER A 524 13.05 -16.59 19.42
N GLU A 525 12.57 -17.34 20.41
CA GLU A 525 13.42 -18.00 21.41
C GLU A 525 14.20 -19.20 20.83
N GLU A 526 13.59 -19.95 19.91
CA GLU A 526 14.24 -21.07 19.23
C GLU A 526 15.07 -20.63 18.01
N PHE A 527 14.58 -19.63 17.27
CA PHE A 527 15.22 -19.10 16.07
C PHE A 527 16.38 -18.14 16.39
N GLY A 528 16.23 -17.29 17.39
CA GLY A 528 17.19 -16.24 17.75
C GLY A 528 18.61 -16.74 18.02
N PRO A 529 18.83 -17.74 18.89
CA PRO A 529 20.17 -18.28 19.16
C PRO A 529 20.85 -18.83 17.90
N ARG A 530 20.09 -19.52 17.04
CA ARG A 530 20.61 -20.09 15.79
C ARG A 530 20.94 -18.99 14.77
N LEU A 531 20.12 -17.95 14.70
CA LEU A 531 20.41 -16.77 13.89
C LEU A 531 21.67 -16.06 14.36
N LEU A 532 21.89 -15.88 15.67
CA LEU A 532 23.12 -15.26 16.19
C LEU A 532 24.36 -16.09 15.86
N ALA A 533 24.30 -17.41 16.05
CA ALA A 533 25.39 -18.30 15.67
C ALA A 533 25.72 -18.17 14.17
N ARG A 534 24.68 -18.07 13.33
CA ARG A 534 24.84 -17.83 11.89
C ARG A 534 25.48 -16.48 11.58
N LEU A 535 24.98 -15.39 12.17
CA LEU A 535 25.52 -14.05 11.93
C LEU A 535 26.99 -13.96 12.37
N ALA A 536 27.36 -14.63 13.45
CA ALA A 536 28.74 -14.74 13.91
C ALA A 536 29.62 -15.50 12.91
N ALA A 537 29.12 -16.59 12.34
CA ALA A 537 29.86 -17.40 11.35
C ALA A 537 30.04 -16.70 10.00
N GLN A 538 29.12 -15.80 9.62
CA GLN A 538 29.16 -15.12 8.33
C GLN A 538 30.17 -13.97 8.26
N ASP A 539 30.52 -13.36 9.40
CA ASP A 539 31.41 -12.20 9.50
C ASP A 539 31.05 -11.08 8.50
N ALA A 540 29.76 -10.76 8.39
CA ALA A 540 29.24 -9.86 7.35
C ALA A 540 29.75 -8.41 7.51
N HIS A 541 29.96 -7.95 8.74
CA HIS A 541 30.44 -6.60 9.03
C HIS A 541 31.20 -6.56 10.38
N PRO A 542 32.36 -5.88 10.48
CA PRO A 542 33.19 -5.93 11.69
C PRO A 542 32.50 -5.38 12.95
N LEU A 543 31.64 -4.35 12.83
CA LEU A 543 30.82 -3.88 13.95
C LEU A 543 29.81 -4.94 14.41
N VAL A 544 29.23 -5.72 13.50
CA VAL A 544 28.27 -6.76 13.86
C VAL A 544 28.99 -7.88 14.59
N ALA A 545 30.15 -8.33 14.09
CA ALA A 545 30.99 -9.31 14.79
C ALA A 545 31.37 -8.83 16.20
N GLN A 546 31.75 -7.54 16.33
CA GLN A 546 32.05 -6.94 17.62
C GLN A 546 30.83 -6.95 18.57
N LEU A 547 29.64 -6.56 18.09
CA LEU A 547 28.44 -6.54 18.90
C LEU A 547 28.02 -7.95 19.35
N LEU A 548 28.13 -8.94 18.46
CA LEU A 548 27.83 -10.34 18.77
C LEU A 548 28.78 -10.89 19.86
N ALA A 549 30.06 -10.52 19.81
CA ALA A 549 31.02 -10.88 20.86
C ALA A 549 30.65 -10.24 22.21
N CYS A 550 30.17 -8.99 22.22
CA CYS A 550 29.71 -8.31 23.43
C CYS A 550 28.42 -8.91 24.02
N LEU A 551 27.51 -9.36 23.16
CA LEU A 551 26.18 -9.84 23.56
C LEU A 551 26.24 -11.17 24.34
N GLY A 552 27.21 -12.03 24.04
CA GLY A 552 27.42 -13.32 24.69
C GLY A 552 26.36 -14.39 24.38
N GLY A 553 25.12 -14.01 24.08
CA GLY A 553 24.03 -14.91 23.74
C GLY A 553 22.76 -14.20 23.30
N TRP A 554 21.72 -14.99 23.02
CA TRP A 554 20.40 -14.46 22.67
C TRP A 554 19.69 -13.90 23.91
N ASP A 555 19.21 -12.68 23.77
CA ASP A 555 18.35 -11.99 24.74
C ASP A 555 17.34 -11.14 23.98
N ARG A 556 16.05 -11.44 24.15
CA ARG A 556 14.94 -10.73 23.52
C ARG A 556 14.91 -9.23 23.86
N GLY A 557 15.49 -8.82 24.99
CA GLY A 557 15.67 -7.41 25.36
C GLY A 557 16.46 -6.60 24.32
N HIS A 558 17.30 -7.26 23.52
CA HIS A 558 18.11 -6.65 22.47
C HIS A 558 17.47 -6.74 21.07
N LEU A 559 16.17 -7.05 20.97
CA LEU A 559 15.48 -7.23 19.68
C LEU A 559 15.75 -6.10 18.67
N ARG A 560 15.69 -4.84 19.10
CA ARG A 560 15.95 -3.68 18.21
C ARG A 560 17.37 -3.67 17.65
N LEU A 561 18.34 -4.11 18.43
CA LEU A 561 19.73 -4.19 17.99
C LEU A 561 19.87 -5.29 16.93
N TYR A 562 19.30 -6.47 17.15
CA TYR A 562 19.33 -7.56 16.16
C TYR A 562 18.66 -7.15 14.85
N GLN A 563 17.51 -6.46 14.91
CA GLN A 563 16.86 -5.93 13.71
C GLN A 563 17.77 -4.94 12.97
N ALA A 564 18.42 -4.02 13.69
CA ALA A 564 19.38 -3.10 13.08
C ALA A 564 20.62 -3.79 12.49
N MET A 565 21.07 -4.92 13.06
CA MET A 565 22.13 -5.75 12.47
C MET A 565 21.67 -6.43 11.17
N LEU A 566 20.43 -6.91 11.12
CA LEU A 566 19.87 -7.49 9.89
C LEU A 566 19.68 -6.42 8.81
N ASP A 567 19.22 -5.22 9.18
CA ASP A 567 19.05 -4.08 8.26
C ASP A 567 20.42 -3.57 7.74
N GLN A 568 21.48 -3.65 8.55
CA GLN A 568 22.85 -3.36 8.11
C GLN A 568 23.27 -4.30 6.97
N GLY A 569 22.85 -5.56 7.06
CA GLY A 569 23.10 -6.56 6.07
C GLY A 569 24.59 -6.77 5.77
N VAL A 570 24.95 -6.64 4.49
CA VAL A 570 26.34 -6.67 3.98
C VAL A 570 26.82 -5.28 3.52
N ALA A 571 26.10 -4.21 3.90
CA ALA A 571 26.50 -2.86 3.52
C ALA A 571 27.84 -2.50 4.18
N GLU A 572 28.78 -1.95 3.40
CA GLU A 572 30.10 -1.53 3.90
C GLU A 572 30.01 -0.36 4.88
N LYS A 573 29.04 0.54 4.68
CA LYS A 573 28.82 1.70 5.53
C LYS A 573 27.82 1.38 6.63
N VAL A 574 28.17 1.72 7.86
CA VAL A 574 27.27 1.58 9.01
C VAL A 574 26.03 2.44 8.80
N THR A 575 24.86 1.81 8.85
CA THR A 575 23.56 2.47 8.76
C THR A 575 23.32 3.35 10.00
N PRO A 576 22.59 4.48 9.89
CA PRO A 576 22.29 5.32 11.04
C PRO A 576 21.56 4.58 12.16
N ALA A 577 20.66 3.66 11.80
CA ALA A 577 19.91 2.84 12.76
C ALA A 577 20.85 1.91 13.56
N LEU A 578 21.75 1.19 12.88
CA LEU A 578 22.74 0.37 13.58
C LEU A 578 23.69 1.24 14.41
N ALA A 579 24.15 2.37 13.89
CA ALA A 579 25.05 3.26 14.62
C ALA A 579 24.46 3.74 15.96
N ASP A 580 23.19 4.17 15.94
CA ASP A 580 22.48 4.61 17.14
C ASP A 580 22.25 3.46 18.13
N GLN A 581 21.72 2.32 17.69
CA GLN A 581 21.45 1.19 18.57
C GLN A 581 22.74 0.59 19.15
N ALA A 582 23.77 0.41 18.31
CA ALA A 582 25.07 -0.09 18.71
C ALA A 582 25.76 0.86 19.70
N GLY A 583 25.73 2.18 19.44
CA GLY A 583 26.35 3.17 20.32
C GLY A 583 25.72 3.18 21.71
N ARG A 584 24.38 3.11 21.79
CA ARG A 584 23.66 2.99 23.07
C ARG A 584 24.00 1.70 23.80
N TYR A 585 24.02 0.58 23.09
CA TYR A 585 24.32 -0.73 23.65
C TYR A 585 25.75 -0.81 24.18
N LEU A 586 26.74 -0.46 23.34
CA LEU A 586 28.17 -0.48 23.71
C LEU A 586 28.47 0.44 24.89
N ARG A 587 27.88 1.64 24.91
CA ARG A 587 27.97 2.52 26.08
C ARG A 587 27.43 1.82 27.32
N GLY A 588 26.20 1.31 27.24
CA GLY A 588 25.51 0.71 28.38
C GLY A 588 26.27 -0.49 28.96
N ILE A 589 26.84 -1.34 28.10
CA ILE A 589 27.61 -2.51 28.56
C ILE A 589 28.96 -2.08 29.13
N ILE A 590 29.70 -1.18 28.47
CA ILE A 590 31.02 -0.73 28.94
C ILE A 590 30.95 -0.07 30.32
N THR A 591 29.92 0.74 30.60
CA THR A 591 29.75 1.38 31.92
C THR A 591 29.35 0.40 33.03
N ARG A 592 28.94 -0.83 32.68
CA ARG A 592 28.47 -1.85 33.62
C ARG A 592 29.42 -3.04 33.76
N LEU A 593 30.55 -3.03 33.06
CA LEU A 593 31.51 -4.13 33.13
C LEU A 593 32.02 -4.32 34.56
N GLU A 594 32.02 -5.57 35.00
CA GLU A 594 32.66 -5.96 36.24
C GLU A 594 34.19 -6.06 36.06
N ASP A 595 34.97 -5.98 37.15
CA ASP A 595 36.44 -6.03 37.12
C ASP A 595 36.98 -7.24 36.33
N ALA A 596 36.30 -8.38 36.38
CA ALA A 596 36.67 -9.59 35.66
C ALA A 596 36.47 -9.47 34.14
N GLU A 597 35.46 -8.71 33.72
CA GLU A 597 35.07 -8.56 32.32
C GLU A 597 35.87 -7.47 31.60
N LEU A 598 36.54 -6.57 32.34
CA LEU A 598 37.38 -5.51 31.77
C LEU A 598 38.50 -6.06 30.87
N ALA A 599 38.93 -7.30 31.10
CA ALA A 599 39.99 -7.98 30.36
C ALA A 599 39.47 -8.82 29.18
N GLU A 600 38.16 -8.83 28.91
CA GLU A 600 37.59 -9.61 27.81
C GLU A 600 38.14 -9.15 26.44
N PRO A 601 38.43 -10.07 25.51
CA PRO A 601 39.08 -9.75 24.24
C PRO A 601 38.32 -8.75 23.37
N TRP A 602 37.00 -8.68 23.53
CA TRP A 602 36.13 -7.81 22.73
C TRP A 602 36.19 -6.34 23.20
N VAL A 603 36.58 -6.06 24.45
CA VAL A 603 36.48 -4.72 25.06
C VAL A 603 37.25 -3.63 24.28
N PRO A 604 38.52 -3.82 23.88
CA PRO A 604 39.24 -2.80 23.10
C PRO A 604 38.59 -2.48 21.75
N GLY A 605 38.03 -3.48 21.07
CA GLY A 605 37.34 -3.29 19.79
C GLY A 605 36.02 -2.52 19.95
N ALA A 606 35.26 -2.80 21.00
CA ALA A 606 34.05 -2.05 21.35
C ALA A 606 34.37 -0.56 21.64
N ILE A 607 35.44 -0.30 22.38
CA ILE A 607 35.93 1.05 22.69
C ILE A 607 36.31 1.81 21.41
N ASP A 608 37.03 1.17 20.48
CA ASP A 608 37.38 1.81 19.20
C ASP A 608 36.11 2.17 18.39
N TRP A 609 35.12 1.28 18.35
CA TRP A 609 33.85 1.53 17.66
C TRP A 609 33.05 2.69 18.27
N LEU A 610 33.07 2.91 19.59
CA LEU A 610 32.36 4.04 20.21
C LEU A 610 32.71 5.40 19.58
N SER A 611 33.98 5.62 19.21
CA SER A 611 34.40 6.86 18.52
C SER A 611 33.86 6.98 17.10
N ARG A 612 33.55 5.87 16.45
CA ARG A 612 33.09 5.83 15.04
C ARG A 612 31.58 6.03 14.93
N LEU A 613 30.82 5.65 15.96
CA LEU A 613 29.35 5.64 15.93
C LEU A 613 28.71 7.01 16.24
N ARG A 614 29.50 8.01 16.67
CA ARG A 614 29.03 9.37 17.00
C ARG A 614 27.86 9.42 18.00
N SER A 615 27.77 8.43 18.88
CA SER A 615 26.77 8.42 19.93
C SER A 615 27.12 9.44 21.02
N GLY A 616 26.15 10.24 21.47
CA GLY A 616 26.36 11.18 22.58
C GLY A 616 26.91 10.49 23.84
N GLY A 617 27.79 11.18 24.57
CA GLY A 617 28.42 10.66 25.79
C GLY A 617 29.60 9.70 25.57
N ALA A 618 29.97 9.39 24.32
CA ALA A 618 31.16 8.55 24.06
C ALA A 618 32.44 9.18 24.63
N THR A 619 32.62 10.49 24.45
CA THR A 619 33.82 11.21 24.91
C THR A 619 34.02 11.14 26.43
N GLU A 620 32.94 11.20 27.21
CA GLU A 620 33.00 11.12 28.68
C GLU A 620 33.48 9.73 29.11
N ILE A 621 32.88 8.67 28.57
CA ILE A 621 33.25 7.29 28.89
C ILE A 621 34.68 6.99 28.49
N LEU A 622 35.12 7.44 27.31
CA LEU A 622 36.49 7.22 26.86
C LEU A 622 37.50 7.94 27.76
N ARG A 623 37.18 9.14 28.28
CA ARG A 623 38.04 9.83 29.26
C ARG A 623 38.07 9.08 30.59
N ASP A 624 36.92 8.61 31.06
CA ASP A 624 36.83 7.83 32.29
C ASP A 624 37.70 6.56 32.19
N ILE A 625 37.60 5.79 31.10
CA ILE A 625 38.45 4.60 30.87
C ILE A 625 39.95 4.92 30.98
N VAL A 626 40.39 6.06 30.44
CA VAL A 626 41.80 6.47 30.46
C VAL A 626 42.25 6.94 31.85
N GLN A 627 41.37 7.61 32.59
CA GLN A 627 41.71 8.33 33.82
C GLN A 627 41.39 7.55 35.09
N GLU A 628 40.48 6.58 35.04
CA GLU A 628 39.98 5.86 36.20
C GLU A 628 41.09 5.05 36.89
N ARG A 629 41.29 5.31 38.18
CA ARG A 629 42.33 4.71 39.00
C ARG A 629 41.78 4.21 40.32
N ARG A 630 42.10 2.97 40.66
CA ARG A 630 41.95 2.41 41.99
C ARG A 630 43.07 2.93 42.89
N TRP A 631 42.71 3.38 44.09
CA TRP A 631 43.68 3.86 45.09
C TRP A 631 44.59 4.99 44.56
N LEU A 632 44.07 5.82 43.63
CA LEU A 632 44.76 6.93 42.95
C LEU A 632 45.98 6.55 42.08
N LEU A 633 46.45 5.30 42.13
CA LEU A 633 47.71 4.89 41.50
C LEU A 633 47.56 3.79 40.46
N ILE A 634 46.61 2.87 40.66
CA ILE A 634 46.51 1.67 39.84
C ILE A 634 45.39 1.87 38.82
N PRO A 635 45.68 1.89 37.50
CA PRO A 635 44.63 1.98 36.49
C PRO A 635 43.62 0.83 36.67
N VAL A 636 42.33 1.16 36.66
CA VAL A 636 41.26 0.13 36.74
C VAL A 636 41.24 -0.68 35.44
N TRP A 637 41.37 0.01 34.30
CA TRP A 637 41.26 -0.59 32.98
C TRP A 637 42.59 -1.21 32.50
N PRO A 638 42.54 -2.39 31.83
CA PRO A 638 43.70 -3.00 31.18
C PRO A 638 44.36 -2.06 30.16
N ALA A 639 45.66 -2.29 29.90
CA ALA A 639 46.45 -1.44 28.99
C ALA A 639 45.82 -1.36 27.60
N ALA A 640 45.41 -2.49 27.02
CA ALA A 640 44.80 -2.54 25.67
C ALA A 640 43.51 -1.69 25.57
N ALA A 641 42.65 -1.71 26.59
CA ALA A 641 41.44 -0.90 26.63
C ALA A 641 41.75 0.60 26.75
N ARG A 642 42.73 0.96 27.59
CA ARG A 642 43.18 2.36 27.75
C ARG A 642 43.82 2.90 26.47
N ASP A 643 44.62 2.10 25.78
CA ASP A 643 45.26 2.50 24.53
C ASP A 643 44.21 2.70 23.43
N ALA A 644 43.25 1.78 23.30
CA ALA A 644 42.12 1.94 22.40
C ALA A 644 41.32 3.22 22.70
N ALA A 645 41.07 3.53 23.98
CA ALA A 645 40.33 4.71 24.39
C ALA A 645 41.07 6.02 24.06
N ARG A 646 42.41 6.06 24.21
CA ARG A 646 43.23 7.22 23.80
C ARG A 646 43.14 7.47 22.31
N THR A 647 43.33 6.44 21.49
CA THR A 647 43.22 6.54 20.03
C THR A 647 41.81 6.97 19.61
N ALA A 648 40.78 6.46 20.28
CA ALA A 648 39.39 6.82 20.06
C ALA A 648 39.11 8.30 20.39
N LEU A 649 39.68 8.84 21.49
CA LEU A 649 39.58 10.25 21.87
C LEU A 649 40.27 11.18 20.87
N GLU A 650 41.51 10.87 20.48
CA GLU A 650 42.26 11.66 19.49
C GLU A 650 41.49 11.77 18.16
N ARG A 651 40.82 10.68 17.76
CA ARG A 651 39.98 10.66 16.55
C ARG A 651 38.75 11.56 16.68
N LEU A 652 38.10 11.61 17.84
CA LEU A 652 36.94 12.48 18.08
C LEU A 652 37.35 13.95 18.08
N GLU A 653 38.46 14.30 18.73
CA GLU A 653 38.99 15.68 18.75
C GLU A 653 39.33 16.17 17.34
N GLN A 654 39.93 15.31 16.50
CA GLN A 654 40.20 15.62 15.10
C GLN A 654 38.92 15.79 14.26
N GLN A 655 37.83 15.08 14.58
CA GLN A 655 36.54 15.26 13.90
C GLN A 655 35.86 16.55 14.34
N GLU A 656 35.90 16.90 15.63
CA GLU A 656 35.38 18.15 16.16
C GLU A 656 36.10 19.37 15.56
N GLN A 657 37.41 19.29 15.32
CA GLN A 657 38.16 20.37 14.64
C GLN A 657 37.81 20.55 13.16
N LYS A 658 37.25 19.52 12.50
CA LYS A 658 36.87 19.57 11.07
C LYS A 658 35.43 20.02 10.84
N THR A 659 34.62 20.08 11.89
CA THR A 659 33.20 20.44 11.83
C THR A 659 33.04 21.89 12.24
#